data_AF-A0A2S6NET2-F1
#
_entry.id   AF-A0A2S6NET2-F1
#
_cell.length_a   1.000
_cell.length_b   1.000
_cell.length_c   1.000
_cell.angle_alpha   90.00
_cell.angle_beta   90.00
_cell.angle_gamma   90.00
#
_symmetry.space_group_name_H-M   'P 1'
#
loop_
_entity.id
_entity.type
_entity.pdbx_description
1 polymer ?
#
loop_
_entity_poly.entity_id
_entity_poly.type
_entity_poly.pdbx_seq_one_letter_code
_entity_poly.pdbx_strand_id
1 'polypeptide(L)'
;MSARTHRRRHRANRGTGRRPGVAARVVWMAGGTRRRLLLAGASLLAMMVASPGAYAIDVGSRAAGVTSASNVASDAALAAARQAQQAAQNAAQSIKRATTALQSMQALQATAQAAAQVRQTSTTNPVAAPNGLGAGGLLPNAPAGWNGANAPTQAAGANNVNIRQTQAQAILNWTTFNVGARTTLTYDQQGNANWVALNRVDATQGPSQILGQIKADGQVYVINQSGVIFGGASQINVGSLIASTAGITDAQFKAKGIYSAQSGSTYTPSFTGAAGKVIVEQGAQIATNAPASVTSGGGFVMLLGAEVDNAGRITTPKGQTLFAAGDDFILRPGFGATANTFSTTRGGEVAPALYAGSASGAVDNAGVVFSQQGDITLAGHAIMQDGLLISTTSVNRSGAIHLLNSASDATGSVTLTGNAITAILPELDSTDTALNSQRDALIAASSAANLLRSQNSGGQFDNLSLLADRQDQSRIEIVTGNLVNFRSGSLTMAQGGQIAVSAGSRVFTKAGATLDVSGVRDVALAMSSNEVKVNIQGNELRDSPQNRDSGKLINDNAWVDLRSLVLAPAGAGGYASDRYYTPGGLLEVSGYLNNAPHRIGEWTAVGGAITLSAPQVAAQKGATFNISGGSLDYQGGWLQQSALLGSDGGLYDVNNAPANLTYKTGVNGFVVDHARAGVTEVYYNALGGFKAERWEDGYTVGRDAGRITIASPTTTFEADIIADVVNGQRQTGARVAGVTDGYKLTQNTVALPGTLALQGYGVINNAPTPVASATKVTFSNAAAPADPTGASWFNADAISSFGLGGITVWSTKGVTVTDALTLAPGGKVDFAAPSIDVYASLTARGGSVSLGSLAGAVGLIDANGAVHIGLHSGAMIDTRGLWTNLLTDPDADQWRLAVIDGGAVSLQLTGGDLTQTTRTGDITLDKGSRIDASAGGAILANGKFSGGKGADITLATYDWTSGAHQAGAGVLTLNGALASYG
;
A
#
# COMPACT_ATOMS: atom_id res chain seq x y z
N MET A 1 -39.08 26.12 31.89
CA MET A 1 -40.04 26.87 31.06
C MET A 1 -40.36 26.01 29.85
N SER A 2 -41.47 25.28 29.88
CA SER A 2 -42.75 25.64 29.22
C SER A 2 -42.58 25.93 27.72
N ALA A 3 -42.95 25.03 26.80
CA ALA A 3 -44.33 24.60 26.44
C ALA A 3 -45.03 25.57 25.46
N ARG A 4 -45.95 25.20 24.55
CA ARG A 4 -46.41 23.92 23.94
C ARG A 4 -47.63 24.31 23.05
N THR A 5 -47.82 23.74 21.85
CA THR A 5 -49.15 23.60 21.16
C THR A 5 -49.92 24.92 20.77
N HIS A 6 -50.99 24.99 19.94
CA HIS A 6 -51.70 24.04 19.05
C HIS A 6 -52.62 24.73 17.98
N ARG A 7 -52.85 24.04 16.85
CA ARG A 7 -54.14 23.78 16.12
C ARG A 7 -55.21 24.88 15.79
N ARG A 8 -55.53 24.89 14.47
CA ARG A 8 -56.86 24.65 13.80
C ARG A 8 -58.00 25.70 13.73
N ARG A 9 -58.35 26.00 12.46
CA ARG A 9 -59.65 25.85 11.74
C ARG A 9 -60.89 26.78 12.00
N HIS A 10 -61.36 27.30 10.85
CA HIS A 10 -62.74 27.26 10.29
C HIS A 10 -63.72 28.47 10.33
N ARG A 11 -64.03 28.93 9.09
CA ARG A 11 -65.35 29.21 8.46
C ARG A 11 -66.22 30.44 8.86
N ALA A 12 -66.34 31.34 7.87
CA ALA A 12 -67.60 31.89 7.27
C ALA A 12 -68.51 32.82 8.15
N ASN A 13 -69.42 33.66 7.63
CA ASN A 13 -70.03 33.79 6.30
C ASN A 13 -70.68 35.20 6.08
N ARG A 14 -71.24 35.45 4.88
CA ARG A 14 -72.14 36.56 4.39
C ARG A 14 -71.44 37.83 3.84
N GLY A 15 -71.88 38.41 2.70
CA GLY A 15 -72.87 37.88 1.74
C GLY A 15 -73.26 38.80 0.55
N THR A 16 -73.93 38.17 -0.44
CA THR A 16 -74.51 38.70 -1.71
C THR A 16 -73.50 39.20 -2.75
N GLY A 17 -73.76 39.24 -4.08
CA GLY A 17 -74.83 38.74 -4.98
C GLY A 17 -74.27 38.68 -6.44
N ARG A 18 -74.94 38.32 -7.54
CA ARG A 18 -76.30 37.84 -7.90
C ARG A 18 -76.16 36.88 -9.14
N ARG A 19 -77.26 36.49 -9.82
CA ARG A 19 -77.36 35.60 -11.04
C ARG A 19 -78.69 35.93 -11.79
N PRO A 20 -79.15 35.34 -12.94
CA PRO A 20 -78.88 33.98 -13.51
C PRO A 20 -78.91 33.81 -15.08
N GLY A 21 -78.95 32.55 -15.58
CA GLY A 21 -79.30 32.12 -16.97
C GLY A 21 -78.10 31.65 -17.83
N VAL A 22 -77.84 30.39 -18.23
CA VAL A 22 -78.59 29.21 -18.78
C VAL A 22 -78.48 29.09 -20.32
N ALA A 23 -78.44 27.85 -20.84
CA ALA A 23 -77.81 27.44 -22.11
C ALA A 23 -78.76 27.18 -23.31
N ALA A 24 -78.15 26.97 -24.49
CA ALA A 24 -78.37 25.82 -25.43
C ALA A 24 -78.78 26.09 -26.91
N ARG A 25 -78.08 25.36 -27.80
CA ARG A 25 -78.54 24.63 -29.03
C ARG A 25 -78.73 25.32 -30.42
N VAL A 26 -78.17 24.62 -31.43
CA VAL A 26 -78.79 24.12 -32.71
C VAL A 26 -78.47 24.78 -34.10
N VAL A 27 -77.66 24.04 -34.89
CA VAL A 27 -77.82 23.58 -36.31
C VAL A 27 -77.42 24.43 -37.56
N TRP A 28 -76.52 23.80 -38.37
CA TRP A 28 -76.33 23.71 -39.86
C TRP A 28 -76.90 24.79 -40.83
N MET A 29 -76.27 25.13 -41.98
CA MET A 29 -75.84 24.30 -43.13
C MET A 29 -74.89 25.02 -44.11
N ALA A 30 -74.21 24.25 -44.98
CA ALA A 30 -73.79 24.47 -46.40
C ALA A 30 -73.39 25.87 -46.95
N GLY A 31 -72.49 26.02 -47.92
CA GLY A 31 -71.75 25.09 -48.80
C GLY A 31 -71.50 25.76 -50.19
N GLY A 32 -70.69 25.19 -51.08
CA GLY A 32 -70.68 25.62 -52.51
C GLY A 32 -69.33 25.88 -53.20
N THR A 33 -68.79 24.82 -53.78
CA THR A 33 -67.70 24.73 -54.77
C THR A 33 -67.69 25.70 -55.98
N ARG A 34 -66.52 25.88 -56.63
CA ARG A 34 -66.28 25.61 -58.08
C ARG A 34 -64.78 25.62 -58.48
N ARG A 35 -64.46 25.40 -59.77
CA ARG A 35 -63.32 24.61 -60.30
C ARG A 35 -62.55 25.23 -61.50
N ARG A 36 -61.25 24.91 -61.60
CA ARG A 36 -60.40 24.58 -62.82
C ARG A 36 -60.04 25.63 -63.90
N LEU A 37 -58.78 25.57 -64.39
CA LEU A 37 -58.23 25.22 -65.74
C LEU A 37 -56.69 25.58 -65.73
N LEU A 38 -55.69 24.70 -66.01
CA LEU A 38 -55.16 24.13 -67.29
C LEU A 38 -54.44 25.18 -68.20
N LEU A 39 -53.34 24.95 -68.96
CA LEU A 39 -52.62 23.72 -69.42
C LEU A 39 -51.18 24.03 -69.99
N ALA A 40 -50.32 23.00 -70.12
CA ALA A 40 -49.15 22.81 -71.03
C ALA A 40 -47.84 23.66 -70.84
N GLY A 41 -46.62 23.18 -71.14
CA GLY A 41 -46.14 21.81 -71.42
C GLY A 41 -44.89 21.75 -72.33
N ALA A 42 -43.89 20.89 -72.03
CA ALA A 42 -42.90 20.29 -72.96
C ALA A 42 -41.93 19.34 -72.19
N SER A 43 -41.45 18.28 -72.85
CA SER A 43 -40.62 17.21 -72.25
C SER A 43 -39.32 16.99 -73.02
N LEU A 44 -38.28 16.48 -72.36
CA LEU A 44 -37.31 15.55 -72.98
C LEU A 44 -36.68 14.67 -71.90
N LEU A 45 -36.73 13.36 -72.12
CA LEU A 45 -36.27 12.31 -71.20
C LEU A 45 -35.46 11.28 -72.01
N ALA A 46 -34.57 10.55 -71.33
CA ALA A 46 -33.74 9.43 -71.80
C ALA A 46 -32.38 9.77 -72.49
N MET A 47 -31.31 9.86 -71.68
CA MET A 47 -30.07 9.04 -71.69
C MET A 47 -29.01 9.77 -70.82
N MET A 48 -28.20 9.16 -69.94
CA MET A 48 -28.12 7.80 -69.38
C MET A 48 -27.31 7.81 -68.04
N VAL A 49 -27.78 7.05 -67.05
CA VAL A 49 -27.00 6.21 -66.08
C VAL A 49 -26.04 6.83 -65.01
N ALA A 50 -26.36 6.48 -63.75
CA ALA A 50 -25.52 6.27 -62.55
C ALA A 50 -24.81 7.42 -61.79
N SER A 51 -25.34 7.78 -60.61
CA SER A 51 -24.71 7.67 -59.26
C SER A 51 -25.47 8.53 -58.21
N PRO A 52 -25.51 8.15 -56.91
CA PRO A 52 -26.49 8.70 -55.96
C PRO A 52 -26.15 10.09 -55.39
N GLY A 53 -27.21 10.83 -55.06
CA GLY A 53 -27.18 12.26 -54.74
C GLY A 53 -26.40 12.68 -53.50
N ALA A 54 -25.78 13.85 -53.61
CA ALA A 54 -25.33 14.64 -52.49
C ALA A 54 -26.54 15.20 -51.71
N TYR A 55 -26.49 15.15 -50.38
CA TYR A 55 -27.43 15.87 -49.52
C TYR A 55 -26.93 17.30 -49.31
N ALA A 56 -27.66 18.28 -49.86
CA ALA A 56 -27.46 19.68 -49.53
C ALA A 56 -27.98 19.95 -48.11
N ILE A 57 -27.16 20.60 -47.27
CA ILE A 57 -27.57 21.05 -45.93
C ILE A 57 -28.25 22.41 -46.07
N ASP A 58 -29.46 22.53 -45.51
CA ASP A 58 -30.23 23.76 -45.48
C ASP A 58 -29.69 24.73 -44.41
N VAL A 59 -29.55 26.00 -44.75
CA VAL A 59 -28.93 27.02 -43.88
C VAL A 59 -30.01 27.69 -43.03
N GLY A 60 -30.34 27.07 -41.88
CA GLY A 60 -31.18 27.75 -40.88
C GLY A 60 -31.86 26.90 -39.80
N SER A 61 -31.86 25.57 -39.88
CA SER A 61 -32.55 24.72 -38.91
C SER A 61 -31.69 24.45 -37.66
N ARG A 62 -32.14 24.95 -36.50
CA ARG A 62 -31.52 24.67 -35.20
C ARG A 62 -31.70 23.19 -34.83
N ALA A 63 -30.67 22.37 -35.03
CA ALA A 63 -30.57 21.06 -34.40
C ALA A 63 -30.18 21.23 -32.93
N ALA A 64 -30.95 20.61 -32.03
CA ALA A 64 -30.53 20.40 -30.65
C ALA A 64 -29.45 19.29 -30.64
N GLY A 65 -28.25 19.61 -30.16
CA GLY A 65 -27.12 18.67 -30.23
C GLY A 65 -25.73 19.30 -30.24
N VAL A 66 -25.56 20.50 -29.69
CA VAL A 66 -24.22 21.03 -29.34
C VAL A 66 -24.16 21.15 -27.83
N THR A 67 -23.80 20.06 -27.16
CA THR A 67 -23.27 20.13 -25.80
C THR A 67 -21.94 20.86 -25.86
N SER A 68 -21.78 21.91 -25.06
CA SER A 68 -20.48 22.56 -24.90
C SER A 68 -19.49 21.56 -24.30
N ALA A 69 -18.21 21.65 -24.69
CA ALA A 69 -17.16 20.77 -24.19
C ALA A 69 -17.10 20.71 -22.65
N SER A 70 -17.48 21.80 -21.97
CA SER A 70 -17.64 21.89 -20.51
C SER A 70 -18.59 20.83 -19.92
N ASN A 71 -19.68 20.50 -20.62
CA ASN A 71 -20.73 19.63 -20.09
C ASN A 71 -20.41 18.16 -20.37
N VAL A 72 -19.73 17.88 -21.48
CA VAL A 72 -19.19 16.55 -21.78
C VAL A 72 -18.07 16.20 -20.80
N ALA A 73 -17.16 17.16 -20.52
CA ALA A 73 -16.14 17.01 -19.50
C ALA A 73 -16.72 16.77 -18.09
N SER A 74 -17.81 17.45 -17.71
CA SER A 74 -18.45 17.22 -16.40
C SER A 74 -19.14 15.86 -16.30
N ASP A 75 -19.78 15.37 -17.36
CA ASP A 75 -20.45 14.07 -17.35
C ASP A 75 -19.45 12.89 -17.43
N ALA A 76 -18.34 13.06 -18.15
CA ALA A 76 -17.22 12.11 -18.16
C ALA A 76 -16.49 12.08 -16.80
N ALA A 77 -16.24 13.24 -16.19
CA ALA A 77 -15.74 13.32 -14.82
C ALA A 77 -16.69 12.63 -13.83
N LEU A 78 -18.01 12.75 -14.01
CA LEU A 78 -19.00 12.03 -13.21
C LEU A 78 -19.03 10.51 -13.44
N ALA A 79 -18.58 10.00 -14.60
CA ALA A 79 -18.47 8.56 -14.88
C ALA A 79 -17.20 7.97 -14.25
N ALA A 80 -16.05 8.62 -14.45
CA ALA A 80 -14.81 8.27 -13.76
C ALA A 80 -14.98 8.40 -12.23
N ALA A 81 -15.66 9.45 -11.75
CA ALA A 81 -16.00 9.61 -10.34
C ALA A 81 -16.98 8.56 -9.81
N ARG A 82 -17.80 7.89 -10.64
CA ARG A 82 -18.65 6.76 -10.19
C ARG A 82 -17.84 5.49 -9.97
N GLN A 83 -16.94 5.14 -10.90
CA GLN A 83 -16.02 4.01 -10.72
C GLN A 83 -15.05 4.28 -9.56
N ALA A 84 -14.50 5.50 -9.48
CA ALA A 84 -13.71 5.95 -8.34
C ALA A 84 -14.53 5.91 -7.04
N GLN A 85 -15.79 6.36 -7.02
CA GLN A 85 -16.68 6.30 -5.84
C GLN A 85 -16.91 4.87 -5.37
N GLN A 86 -17.21 3.91 -6.25
CA GLN A 86 -17.55 2.55 -5.82
C GLN A 86 -16.37 1.86 -5.12
N ALA A 87 -15.16 2.01 -5.64
CA ALA A 87 -13.96 1.49 -4.99
C ALA A 87 -13.45 2.40 -3.84
N ALA A 88 -13.66 3.73 -3.89
CA ALA A 88 -13.31 4.65 -2.80
C ALA A 88 -14.23 4.47 -1.59
N GLN A 89 -15.49 4.04 -1.77
CA GLN A 89 -16.38 3.67 -0.67
C GLN A 89 -15.78 2.58 0.21
N ASN A 90 -14.97 1.67 -0.33
CA ASN A 90 -14.35 0.58 0.41
C ASN A 90 -13.16 1.07 1.25
N ALA A 91 -12.20 1.79 0.65
CA ALA A 91 -11.08 2.39 1.40
C ALA A 91 -11.56 3.44 2.43
N ALA A 92 -12.57 4.25 2.08
CA ALA A 92 -13.17 5.22 2.98
C ALA A 92 -13.90 4.57 4.16
N GLN A 93 -14.40 3.34 4.04
CA GLN A 93 -14.97 2.60 5.18
C GLN A 93 -13.90 2.24 6.22
N SER A 94 -12.74 1.73 5.80
CA SER A 94 -11.60 1.43 6.70
C SER A 94 -11.16 2.68 7.48
N ILE A 95 -10.95 3.80 6.77
CA ILE A 95 -10.58 5.08 7.40
C ILE A 95 -11.69 5.59 8.33
N LYS A 96 -12.95 5.63 7.88
CA LYS A 96 -14.08 6.09 8.69
C LYS A 96 -14.24 5.27 9.96
N ARG A 97 -14.04 3.95 9.91
CA ARG A 97 -14.02 3.08 11.09
C ARG A 97 -12.89 3.47 12.05
N ALA A 98 -11.67 3.64 11.54
CA ALA A 98 -10.52 4.07 12.34
C ALA A 98 -10.76 5.44 13.01
N THR A 99 -11.26 6.44 12.28
CA THR A 99 -11.60 7.77 12.82
C THR A 99 -12.71 7.70 13.87
N THR A 100 -13.77 6.92 13.63
CA THR A 100 -14.90 6.80 14.58
C THR A 100 -14.46 6.15 15.88
N ALA A 101 -13.63 5.08 15.80
CA ALA A 101 -13.09 4.42 16.97
C ALA A 101 -12.06 5.27 17.73
N LEU A 102 -11.26 6.06 17.02
CA LEU A 102 -10.36 7.05 17.65
C LEU A 102 -11.17 8.06 18.47
N GLN A 103 -12.27 8.59 17.91
CA GLN A 103 -13.15 9.53 18.60
C GLN A 103 -13.84 8.91 19.82
N SER A 104 -14.37 7.68 19.70
CA SER A 104 -15.01 6.99 20.83
C SER A 104 -14.01 6.66 21.94
N MET A 105 -12.82 6.17 21.58
CA MET A 105 -11.76 5.89 22.55
C MET A 105 -11.25 7.16 23.23
N GLN A 106 -11.07 8.27 22.51
CA GLN A 106 -10.70 9.55 23.14
C GLN A 106 -11.73 10.01 24.18
N ALA A 107 -13.03 9.88 23.88
CA ALA A 107 -14.10 10.22 24.82
C ALA A 107 -14.13 9.28 26.05
N LEU A 108 -13.90 7.98 25.85
CA LEU A 108 -13.79 6.99 26.92
C LEU A 108 -12.58 7.27 27.83
N GLN A 109 -11.41 7.55 27.26
CA GLN A 109 -10.20 7.91 28.02
C GLN A 109 -10.41 9.19 28.86
N ALA A 110 -11.00 10.24 28.28
CA ALA A 110 -11.28 11.49 29.00
C ALA A 110 -12.27 11.27 30.17
N THR A 111 -13.31 10.46 29.95
CA THR A 111 -14.31 10.13 30.98
C THR A 111 -13.70 9.31 32.12
N ALA A 112 -12.88 8.31 31.78
CA ALA A 112 -12.16 7.49 32.76
C ALA A 112 -11.17 8.33 33.59
N GLN A 113 -10.42 9.23 32.96
CA GLN A 113 -9.50 10.14 33.65
C GLN A 113 -10.23 11.04 34.66
N ALA A 114 -11.37 11.62 34.27
CA ALA A 114 -12.19 12.43 35.17
C ALA A 114 -12.71 11.61 36.37
N ALA A 115 -13.17 10.37 36.14
CA ALA A 115 -13.62 9.49 37.23
C ALA A 115 -12.46 9.08 38.16
N ALA A 116 -11.26 8.83 37.62
CA ALA A 116 -10.09 8.46 38.40
C ALA A 116 -9.56 9.63 39.27
N GLN A 117 -9.62 10.87 38.78
CA GLN A 117 -9.27 12.07 39.56
C GLN A 117 -10.15 12.24 40.82
N VAL A 118 -11.40 11.78 40.77
CA VAL A 118 -12.31 11.74 41.93
C VAL A 118 -11.98 10.57 42.87
N ARG A 119 -11.69 9.38 42.34
CA ARG A 119 -11.36 8.18 43.15
C ARG A 119 -10.05 8.30 43.91
N GLN A 120 -9.01 8.86 43.29
CA GLN A 120 -7.66 9.04 43.87
C GLN A 120 -6.94 7.74 44.29
N THR A 121 -7.44 6.60 43.83
CA THR A 121 -6.88 5.25 44.00
C THR A 121 -6.85 4.53 42.65
N SER A 122 -5.99 3.53 42.51
CA SER A 122 -6.04 2.60 41.38
C SER A 122 -7.31 1.75 41.43
N THR A 123 -7.86 1.41 40.27
CA THR A 123 -8.93 0.41 40.14
C THR A 123 -8.44 -1.02 40.33
N THR A 124 -7.21 -1.33 39.93
CA THR A 124 -6.60 -2.66 40.05
C THR A 124 -6.01 -2.92 41.45
N ASN A 125 -5.51 -1.88 42.13
CA ASN A 125 -5.03 -1.93 43.50
C ASN A 125 -5.64 -0.75 44.31
N PRO A 126 -6.84 -0.90 44.90
CA PRO A 126 -7.60 0.19 45.52
C PRO A 126 -7.08 0.61 46.91
N VAL A 127 -5.75 0.67 47.09
CA VAL A 127 -5.07 1.14 48.30
C VAL A 127 -4.62 2.58 48.10
N ALA A 128 -4.98 3.47 49.03
CA ALA A 128 -4.62 4.88 48.94
C ALA A 128 -3.09 5.10 49.04
N ALA A 129 -2.49 5.63 47.98
CA ALA A 129 -1.11 6.12 47.99
C ALA A 129 -1.04 7.52 48.65
N PRO A 130 -0.27 7.71 49.74
CA PRO A 130 0.01 9.01 50.33
C PRO A 130 0.59 10.00 49.31
N ASN A 131 0.35 11.29 49.52
CA ASN A 131 0.89 12.34 48.66
C ASN A 131 2.23 12.86 49.19
N GLY A 132 3.19 13.08 48.28
CA GLY A 132 4.51 13.60 48.62
C GLY A 132 5.53 12.58 49.14
N LEU A 133 6.56 13.10 49.81
CA LEU A 133 7.61 12.34 50.48
C LEU A 133 7.14 11.82 51.84
N GLY A 134 7.36 10.53 52.09
CA GLY A 134 6.99 9.89 53.34
C GLY A 134 6.69 8.40 53.18
N ALA A 135 6.47 7.73 54.31
CA ALA A 135 6.17 6.30 54.35
C ALA A 135 4.92 5.96 53.53
N GLY A 136 5.03 4.93 52.68
CA GLY A 136 3.98 4.47 51.78
C GLY A 136 3.78 5.34 50.53
N GLY A 137 4.35 6.55 50.47
CA GLY A 137 4.39 7.43 49.29
C GLY A 137 5.72 7.28 48.55
N LEU A 138 6.45 8.40 48.45
CA LEU A 138 7.83 8.43 47.97
C LEU A 138 8.79 8.37 49.17
N LEU A 139 9.44 7.23 49.41
CA LEU A 139 10.38 7.01 50.52
C LEU A 139 11.76 6.53 50.04
N PRO A 140 12.79 7.40 50.01
CA PRO A 140 14.14 7.03 49.61
C PRO A 140 14.78 5.98 50.52
N ASN A 141 15.54 5.06 49.94
CA ASN A 141 16.35 4.07 50.65
C ASN A 141 17.85 4.40 50.45
N ALA A 142 18.30 5.49 51.08
CA ALA A 142 19.69 5.94 50.98
C ALA A 142 20.73 4.86 51.39
N PRO A 143 20.49 4.01 52.43
CA PRO A 143 21.40 2.89 52.74
C PRO A 143 21.52 1.84 51.64
N ALA A 144 20.45 1.58 50.87
CA ALA A 144 20.52 0.70 49.70
C ALA A 144 21.23 1.36 48.51
N GLY A 145 21.36 2.69 48.48
CA GLY A 145 22.18 3.43 47.53
C GLY A 145 21.43 4.58 46.85
N TRP A 146 22.05 5.77 46.85
CA TRP A 146 21.52 6.97 46.20
C TRP A 146 22.66 7.75 45.55
N ASN A 147 22.70 7.81 44.22
CA ASN A 147 23.84 8.32 43.45
C ASN A 147 23.39 9.12 42.22
N GLY A 148 24.16 10.14 41.83
CA GLY A 148 23.94 10.93 40.61
C GLY A 148 22.82 11.97 40.68
N ALA A 149 22.14 12.10 41.82
CA ALA A 149 21.16 13.15 42.10
C ALA A 149 21.17 13.53 43.58
N ASN A 150 20.68 14.73 43.91
CA ASN A 150 20.40 15.12 45.29
C ASN A 150 19.26 14.27 45.87
N ALA A 151 19.15 14.20 47.19
CA ALA A 151 17.95 13.66 47.86
C ALA A 151 16.70 14.45 47.41
N PRO A 152 15.51 13.82 47.34
CA PRO A 152 14.32 14.51 46.86
C PRO A 152 13.89 15.57 47.87
N THR A 153 13.30 16.64 47.36
CA THR A 153 12.89 17.80 48.16
C THR A 153 11.41 18.12 47.96
N GLN A 154 10.77 18.63 49.01
CA GLN A 154 9.36 19.01 49.04
C GLN A 154 9.18 20.10 50.11
N ALA A 155 8.39 21.14 49.81
CA ALA A 155 8.00 22.12 50.82
C ALA A 155 6.90 21.56 51.74
N ALA A 156 6.90 21.95 53.02
CA ALA A 156 5.91 21.47 53.99
C ALA A 156 4.47 21.72 53.50
N GLY A 157 3.66 20.67 53.39
CA GLY A 157 2.27 20.73 52.92
C GLY A 157 2.08 20.91 51.40
N ALA A 158 3.14 21.10 50.61
CA ALA A 158 3.06 21.04 49.15
C ALA A 158 2.93 19.58 48.68
N ASN A 159 2.48 19.35 47.44
CA ASN A 159 2.50 18.01 46.82
C ASN A 159 3.52 17.89 45.66
N ASN A 160 4.38 18.90 45.49
CA ASN A 160 5.42 18.90 44.47
C ASN A 160 6.73 18.36 45.06
N VAL A 161 7.22 17.26 44.50
CA VAL A 161 8.47 16.62 44.89
C VAL A 161 9.48 16.80 43.77
N ASN A 162 10.66 17.34 44.09
CA ASN A 162 11.70 17.63 43.10
C ASN A 162 12.97 16.81 43.36
N ILE A 163 13.48 16.15 42.32
CA ILE A 163 14.75 15.43 42.29
C ILE A 163 15.69 16.20 41.37
N ARG A 164 16.73 16.78 41.95
CA ARG A 164 17.75 17.55 41.21
C ARG A 164 18.87 16.59 40.77
N GLN A 165 18.89 16.21 39.49
CA GLN A 165 19.91 15.31 38.95
C GLN A 165 21.22 16.06 38.70
N THR A 166 22.34 15.45 39.07
CA THR A 166 23.68 16.06 39.05
C THR A 166 24.67 15.35 38.12
N GLN A 167 24.33 14.15 37.64
CA GLN A 167 25.14 13.36 36.69
C GLN A 167 24.26 12.78 35.58
N ALA A 168 24.86 12.46 34.42
CA ALA A 168 24.14 11.92 33.28
C ALA A 168 23.39 10.60 33.56
N GLN A 169 23.88 9.81 34.52
CA GLN A 169 23.22 8.61 35.04
C GLN A 169 23.03 8.76 36.56
N ALA A 170 21.82 8.52 37.05
CA ALA A 170 21.50 8.49 38.48
C ALA A 170 20.87 7.14 38.86
N ILE A 171 21.19 6.65 40.06
CA ILE A 171 20.62 5.43 40.65
C ILE A 171 20.02 5.79 41.99
N LEU A 172 18.70 5.63 42.09
CA LEU A 172 17.86 6.09 43.18
C LEU A 172 17.14 4.86 43.73
N ASN A 173 17.65 4.28 44.81
CA ASN A 173 16.98 3.15 45.46
C ASN A 173 15.91 3.67 46.43
N TRP A 174 14.74 3.04 46.43
CA TRP A 174 13.53 3.45 47.16
C TRP A 174 13.02 2.30 48.02
N THR A 175 12.52 2.60 49.23
CA THR A 175 11.74 1.64 50.01
C THR A 175 10.33 1.56 49.44
N THR A 176 9.69 2.71 49.20
CA THR A 176 8.42 2.79 48.45
C THR A 176 8.52 3.87 47.39
N PHE A 177 7.94 3.59 46.22
CA PHE A 177 7.83 4.53 45.10
C PHE A 177 6.37 4.57 44.64
N ASN A 178 5.56 5.32 45.37
CA ASN A 178 4.15 5.58 45.05
C ASN A 178 3.94 7.08 44.86
N VAL A 179 3.42 7.48 43.70
CA VAL A 179 3.11 8.88 43.38
C VAL A 179 1.63 9.10 43.61
N GLY A 180 1.24 9.54 44.82
CA GLY A 180 -0.17 9.78 45.18
C GLY A 180 -0.88 10.74 44.23
N ALA A 181 -2.22 10.66 44.15
CA ALA A 181 -3.02 11.30 43.08
C ALA A 181 -2.94 12.84 42.99
N ARG A 182 -2.47 13.54 44.03
CA ARG A 182 -2.20 14.99 44.01
C ARG A 182 -0.71 15.34 43.88
N THR A 183 0.16 14.33 43.81
CA THR A 183 1.63 14.49 43.78
C THR A 183 2.11 14.81 42.37
N THR A 184 3.01 15.78 42.26
CA THR A 184 3.81 16.01 41.04
C THR A 184 5.27 15.71 41.36
N LEU A 185 5.80 14.64 40.80
CA LEU A 185 7.22 14.30 40.87
C LEU A 185 7.94 14.88 39.65
N THR A 186 8.98 15.68 39.89
CA THR A 186 9.79 16.31 38.82
C THR A 186 11.25 15.89 38.95
N TYR A 187 11.83 15.44 37.84
CA TYR A 187 13.27 15.22 37.67
C TYR A 187 13.85 16.40 36.91
N ASP A 188 14.53 17.30 37.61
CA ASP A 188 15.31 18.37 37.01
C ASP A 188 16.64 17.78 36.51
N GLN A 189 16.67 17.53 35.19
CA GLN A 189 17.79 16.98 34.43
C GLN A 189 18.52 18.08 33.63
N GLN A 190 18.33 19.35 34.01
CA GLN A 190 19.02 20.51 33.43
C GLN A 190 18.78 20.69 31.92
N GLY A 191 17.64 20.21 31.40
CA GLY A 191 17.33 20.20 29.97
C GLY A 191 18.05 19.11 29.16
N ASN A 192 18.77 18.17 29.79
CA ASN A 192 19.47 17.11 29.08
C ASN A 192 18.54 15.93 28.78
N ALA A 193 18.00 15.88 27.56
CA ALA A 193 17.10 14.82 27.10
C ALA A 193 17.72 13.39 27.11
N ASN A 194 19.06 13.28 27.17
CA ASN A 194 19.80 12.02 27.23
C ASN A 194 20.21 11.59 28.66
N TRP A 195 19.91 12.37 29.70
CA TRP A 195 20.15 11.96 31.08
C TRP A 195 19.12 10.93 31.53
N VAL A 196 19.51 10.05 32.44
CA VAL A 196 18.67 8.95 32.90
C VAL A 196 18.65 8.81 34.42
N ALA A 197 17.45 8.70 34.99
CA ALA A 197 17.20 8.41 36.40
C ALA A 197 16.66 6.99 36.57
N LEU A 198 17.46 6.08 37.12
CA LEU A 198 17.06 4.73 37.48
C LEU A 198 16.47 4.70 38.88
N ASN A 199 15.15 4.53 38.98
CA ASN A 199 14.46 4.29 40.23
C ASN A 199 14.28 2.79 40.44
N ARG A 200 14.85 2.25 41.51
CA ARG A 200 14.70 0.84 41.88
C ARG A 200 14.01 0.73 43.23
N VAL A 201 13.00 -0.11 43.31
CA VAL A 201 12.11 -0.21 44.47
C VAL A 201 12.33 -1.54 45.20
N ASP A 202 12.30 -1.50 46.52
CA ASP A 202 12.20 -2.69 47.35
C ASP A 202 10.85 -3.39 47.11
N ALA A 203 10.90 -4.51 46.38
CA ALA A 203 9.73 -5.29 46.00
C ALA A 203 8.91 -5.80 47.20
N THR A 204 9.51 -5.93 48.39
CA THR A 204 8.79 -6.39 49.60
C THR A 204 7.66 -5.47 50.03
N GLN A 205 7.67 -4.21 49.57
CA GLN A 205 6.64 -3.21 49.89
C GLN A 205 5.45 -3.21 48.90
N GLY A 206 5.45 -4.11 47.91
CA GLY A 206 4.38 -4.25 46.92
C GLY A 206 4.57 -3.39 45.65
N PRO A 207 3.58 -3.39 44.74
CA PRO A 207 3.66 -2.72 43.45
C PRO A 207 3.66 -1.19 43.59
N SER A 208 4.40 -0.53 42.69
CA SER A 208 4.44 0.93 42.60
C SER A 208 3.14 1.49 42.02
N GLN A 209 2.42 2.28 42.82
CA GLN A 209 1.21 2.99 42.41
C GLN A 209 1.54 4.42 41.97
N ILE A 210 1.44 4.68 40.67
CA ILE A 210 1.66 6.00 40.06
C ILE A 210 0.28 6.55 39.70
N LEU A 211 -0.28 7.39 40.58
CA LEU A 211 -1.63 7.96 40.46
C LEU A 211 -1.60 9.45 40.09
N GLY A 212 -0.50 10.16 40.41
CA GLY A 212 -0.26 11.58 40.13
C GLY A 212 0.55 11.83 38.86
N GLN A 213 1.37 12.88 38.87
CA GLN A 213 2.15 13.33 37.71
C GLN A 213 3.64 12.98 37.86
N ILE A 214 4.29 12.59 36.76
CA ILE A 214 5.76 12.50 36.66
C ILE A 214 6.23 13.36 35.48
N LYS A 215 7.26 14.19 35.70
CA LYS A 215 7.84 15.10 34.71
C LYS A 215 9.37 14.97 34.66
N ALA A 216 9.95 14.91 33.46
CA ALA A 216 11.40 14.91 33.26
C ALA A 216 11.80 15.48 31.89
N ASP A 217 12.99 16.08 31.79
CA ASP A 217 13.54 16.53 30.50
C ASP A 217 13.97 15.33 29.64
N GLY A 218 14.59 14.33 30.28
CA GLY A 218 15.13 13.10 29.73
C GLY A 218 14.46 11.85 30.31
N GLN A 219 15.25 10.83 30.61
CA GLN A 219 14.78 9.46 30.77
C GLN A 219 14.52 9.11 32.24
N VAL A 220 13.41 8.40 32.50
CA VAL A 220 13.02 7.90 33.82
C VAL A 220 12.75 6.41 33.73
N TYR A 221 13.50 5.61 34.49
CA TYR A 221 13.26 4.17 34.62
C TYR A 221 12.68 3.88 36.01
N VAL A 222 11.66 3.03 36.09
CA VAL A 222 10.99 2.58 37.32
C VAL A 222 11.02 1.06 37.33
N ILE A 223 11.79 0.50 38.26
CA ILE A 223 12.03 -0.93 38.39
C ILE A 223 11.45 -1.42 39.72
N ASN A 224 10.38 -2.21 39.66
CA ASN A 224 9.76 -2.82 40.85
C ASN A 224 9.27 -4.23 40.50
N GLN A 225 9.92 -5.26 41.06
CA GLN A 225 9.59 -6.65 40.73
C GLN A 225 8.18 -7.06 41.18
N SER A 226 7.57 -6.37 42.14
CA SER A 226 6.18 -6.62 42.55
C SER A 226 5.13 -6.00 41.64
N GLY A 227 5.51 -5.14 40.71
CA GLY A 227 4.61 -4.53 39.72
C GLY A 227 4.70 -3.00 39.64
N VAL A 228 4.21 -2.45 38.54
CA VAL A 228 4.07 -0.99 38.32
C VAL A 228 2.68 -0.71 37.76
N ILE A 229 1.92 0.16 38.43
CA ILE A 229 0.54 0.51 38.08
C ILE A 229 0.46 2.02 37.83
N PHE A 230 0.18 2.41 36.59
CA PHE A 230 -0.19 3.77 36.21
C PHE A 230 -1.72 3.89 36.34
N GLY A 231 -2.17 4.49 37.44
CA GLY A 231 -3.60 4.62 37.73
C GLY A 231 -4.30 5.59 36.80
N GLY A 232 -5.62 5.47 36.65
CA GLY A 232 -6.39 6.18 35.61
C GLY A 232 -6.35 7.72 35.65
N ALA A 233 -5.82 8.33 36.72
CA ALA A 233 -5.63 9.78 36.83
C ALA A 233 -4.23 10.26 36.41
N SER A 234 -3.28 9.32 36.22
CA SER A 234 -1.86 9.62 36.10
C SER A 234 -1.47 10.29 34.78
N GLN A 235 -0.44 11.13 34.85
CA GLN A 235 0.08 11.89 33.71
C GLN A 235 1.62 11.89 33.72
N ILE A 236 2.21 11.16 32.79
CA ILE A 236 3.66 10.97 32.67
C ILE A 236 4.13 11.72 31.42
N ASN A 237 5.04 12.68 31.59
CA ASN A 237 5.61 13.47 30.50
C ASN A 237 7.14 13.50 30.67
N VAL A 238 7.85 12.71 29.86
CA VAL A 238 9.29 12.47 30.02
C VAL A 238 10.00 12.43 28.66
N GLY A 239 11.33 12.48 28.62
CA GLY A 239 12.09 12.15 27.41
C GLY A 239 11.87 10.69 26.99
N SER A 240 12.11 9.74 27.90
CA SER A 240 11.75 8.32 27.74
C SER A 240 11.31 7.71 29.07
N LEU A 241 10.49 6.65 29.01
CA LEU A 241 10.04 5.86 30.15
C LEU A 241 10.47 4.39 30.00
N ILE A 242 10.96 3.78 31.09
CA ILE A 242 10.90 2.33 31.27
C ILE A 242 10.14 2.05 32.56
N ALA A 243 9.11 1.19 32.48
CA ALA A 243 8.51 0.57 33.65
C ALA A 243 8.78 -0.94 33.55
N SER A 244 9.51 -1.49 34.51
CA SER A 244 9.95 -2.89 34.48
C SER A 244 9.66 -3.61 35.79
N THR A 245 9.18 -4.84 35.70
CA THR A 245 9.17 -5.79 36.83
C THR A 245 10.32 -6.78 36.76
N ALA A 246 11.09 -6.82 35.68
CA ALA A 246 12.41 -7.44 35.64
C ALA A 246 13.48 -6.47 36.15
N GLY A 247 14.45 -6.98 36.91
CA GLY A 247 15.56 -6.21 37.49
C GLY A 247 16.69 -5.94 36.50
N ILE A 248 17.32 -4.77 36.59
CA ILE A 248 18.58 -4.42 35.89
C ILE A 248 19.69 -4.18 36.92
N THR A 249 20.88 -4.72 36.66
CA THR A 249 22.04 -4.56 37.56
C THR A 249 22.70 -3.20 37.38
N ASP A 250 23.32 -2.68 38.45
CA ASP A 250 24.09 -1.43 38.41
C ASP A 250 25.23 -1.47 37.37
N ALA A 251 25.87 -2.64 37.20
CA ALA A 251 26.93 -2.84 36.22
C ALA A 251 26.40 -2.77 34.79
N GLN A 252 25.30 -3.46 34.48
CA GLN A 252 24.63 -3.41 33.18
C GLN A 252 24.21 -1.97 32.85
N PHE A 253 23.48 -1.31 33.77
CA PHE A 253 23.01 0.07 33.58
C PHE A 253 24.17 1.07 33.32
N LYS A 254 25.23 1.03 34.13
CA LYS A 254 26.36 1.97 33.99
C LYS A 254 27.22 1.70 32.75
N ALA A 255 27.57 0.44 32.47
CA ALA A 255 28.54 0.11 31.42
C ALA A 255 27.95 -0.19 30.04
N LYS A 256 26.65 -0.56 29.96
CA LYS A 256 25.97 -0.99 28.72
C LYS A 256 24.59 -0.37 28.51
N GLY A 257 24.04 0.30 29.52
CA GLY A 257 22.69 0.84 29.48
C GLY A 257 21.64 -0.28 29.43
N ILE A 258 20.64 -0.11 28.55
CA ILE A 258 19.50 -1.04 28.44
C ILE A 258 19.74 -2.21 27.48
N TYR A 259 20.82 -2.18 26.68
CA TYR A 259 21.05 -3.20 25.66
C TYR A 259 21.87 -4.37 26.19
N SER A 260 21.41 -5.58 25.87
CA SER A 260 22.03 -6.84 26.22
C SER A 260 23.48 -6.93 25.74
N ALA A 261 24.37 -7.42 26.60
CA ALA A 261 25.74 -7.73 26.22
C ALA A 261 25.75 -8.97 25.32
N GLN A 262 26.42 -8.88 24.17
CA GLN A 262 26.59 -9.98 23.22
C GLN A 262 27.93 -10.68 23.44
N SER A 263 27.94 -12.01 23.41
CA SER A 263 29.13 -12.86 23.39
C SER A 263 28.96 -13.93 22.31
N GLY A 264 29.76 -13.85 21.24
CA GLY A 264 29.52 -14.63 20.03
C GLY A 264 28.15 -14.29 19.42
N SER A 265 27.33 -15.31 19.14
CA SER A 265 25.96 -15.14 18.63
C SER A 265 24.90 -15.02 19.72
N THR A 266 25.27 -15.07 21.00
CA THR A 266 24.34 -15.11 22.13
C THR A 266 24.35 -13.80 22.91
N TYR A 267 23.18 -13.29 23.23
CA TYR A 267 22.97 -12.13 24.09
C TYR A 267 22.60 -12.58 25.51
N THR A 268 23.23 -11.97 26.51
CA THR A 268 22.80 -12.07 27.91
C THR A 268 21.63 -11.10 28.14
N PRO A 269 20.49 -11.53 28.71
CA PRO A 269 19.38 -10.63 29.04
C PRO A 269 19.84 -9.41 29.86
N SER A 270 19.32 -8.23 29.53
CA SER A 270 19.68 -6.96 30.19
C SER A 270 18.77 -6.64 31.37
N PHE A 271 17.55 -7.16 31.33
CA PHE A 271 16.61 -7.19 32.45
C PHE A 271 16.25 -8.65 32.75
N THR A 272 16.25 -9.05 34.03
CA THR A 272 16.00 -10.43 34.44
C THR A 272 15.07 -10.57 35.64
N GLY A 273 14.35 -11.68 35.73
CA GLY A 273 13.52 -12.05 36.87
C GLY A 273 12.30 -11.14 37.04
N ALA A 274 11.49 -11.04 35.99
CA ALA A 274 10.14 -10.48 36.10
C ALA A 274 9.27 -11.33 37.03
N ALA A 275 8.33 -10.70 37.73
CA ALA A 275 7.40 -11.40 38.62
C ALA A 275 6.02 -10.71 38.69
N GLY A 276 5.99 -9.38 38.78
CA GLY A 276 4.76 -8.59 38.75
C GLY A 276 4.34 -8.17 37.34
N LYS A 277 3.16 -7.52 37.26
CA LYS A 277 2.62 -6.93 36.03
C LYS A 277 3.00 -5.46 35.86
N VAL A 278 3.00 -4.97 34.62
CA VAL A 278 2.98 -3.54 34.30
C VAL A 278 1.59 -3.18 33.78
N ILE A 279 0.87 -2.29 34.47
CA ILE A 279 -0.54 -2.00 34.21
C ILE A 279 -0.72 -0.50 33.97
N VAL A 280 -1.36 -0.14 32.85
CA VAL A 280 -1.73 1.24 32.51
C VAL A 280 -3.26 1.31 32.47
N GLU A 281 -3.87 1.87 33.51
CA GLU A 281 -5.32 1.91 33.65
C GLU A 281 -5.99 2.87 32.65
N GLN A 282 -7.28 2.63 32.38
CA GLN A 282 -8.07 3.53 31.53
C GLN A 282 -8.10 4.96 32.10
N GLY A 283 -7.79 5.95 31.26
CA GLY A 283 -7.62 7.35 31.63
C GLY A 283 -6.17 7.77 31.90
N ALA A 284 -5.27 6.83 32.21
CA ALA A 284 -3.85 7.11 32.41
C ALA A 284 -3.21 7.61 31.11
N GLN A 285 -2.28 8.56 31.22
CA GLN A 285 -1.62 9.19 30.08
C GLN A 285 -0.11 9.12 30.22
N ILE A 286 0.55 8.52 29.22
CA ILE A 286 2.00 8.45 29.10
C ILE A 286 2.41 9.09 27.78
N ALA A 287 3.22 10.14 27.83
CA ALA A 287 3.73 10.83 26.65
C ALA A 287 5.25 10.98 26.71
N THR A 288 5.92 10.79 25.58
CA THR A 288 7.31 11.25 25.42
C THR A 288 7.38 12.63 24.79
N ASN A 289 8.43 13.37 25.15
CA ASN A 289 8.74 14.69 24.59
C ASN A 289 8.94 14.56 23.08
N ALA A 290 8.21 15.37 22.29
CA ALA A 290 8.40 15.43 20.85
C ALA A 290 9.81 15.99 20.52
N PRO A 291 10.55 15.42 19.55
CA PRO A 291 11.88 15.88 19.21
C PRO A 291 11.86 17.28 18.58
N ALA A 292 12.87 18.09 18.90
CA ALA A 292 12.98 19.48 18.44
C ALA A 292 13.34 19.65 16.95
N SER A 293 13.75 18.58 16.26
CA SER A 293 14.11 18.58 14.84
C SER A 293 13.43 17.43 14.10
N VAL A 294 13.10 17.63 12.83
CA VAL A 294 12.56 16.57 11.96
C VAL A 294 13.53 15.41 11.75
N THR A 295 14.85 15.66 11.89
CA THR A 295 15.93 14.67 11.75
C THR A 295 16.27 13.91 13.04
N SER A 296 15.70 14.30 14.19
CA SER A 296 15.95 13.64 15.47
C SER A 296 14.92 12.55 15.76
N GLY A 297 15.38 11.40 16.27
CA GLY A 297 14.49 10.40 16.84
C GLY A 297 13.79 10.91 18.10
N GLY A 298 12.55 10.48 18.32
CA GLY A 298 11.84 10.68 19.58
C GLY A 298 12.24 9.65 20.63
N GLY A 299 11.89 9.91 21.89
CA GLY A 299 12.10 8.95 22.98
C GLY A 299 11.08 7.82 23.00
N PHE A 300 11.26 6.88 23.94
CA PHE A 300 10.53 5.61 23.98
C PHE A 300 9.73 5.40 25.27
N VAL A 301 8.74 4.52 25.21
CA VAL A 301 8.06 3.94 26.37
C VAL A 301 8.24 2.42 26.29
N MET A 302 8.97 1.83 27.24
CA MET A 302 9.09 0.38 27.37
C MET A 302 8.38 -0.10 28.64
N LEU A 303 7.41 -1.00 28.49
CA LEU A 303 6.73 -1.69 29.57
C LEU A 303 7.19 -3.15 29.56
N LEU A 304 7.89 -3.60 30.61
CA LEU A 304 8.50 -4.93 30.71
C LEU A 304 7.97 -5.65 31.95
N GLY A 305 7.39 -6.85 31.84
CA GLY A 305 6.99 -7.58 33.05
C GLY A 305 6.55 -9.02 32.81
N ALA A 306 6.08 -9.71 33.86
CA ALA A 306 5.50 -11.04 33.70
C ALA A 306 4.25 -10.98 32.80
N GLU A 307 3.47 -9.89 32.93
CA GLU A 307 2.37 -9.51 32.05
C GLU A 307 2.36 -7.99 31.85
N VAL A 308 1.83 -7.52 30.72
CA VAL A 308 1.71 -6.08 30.39
C VAL A 308 0.29 -5.75 29.90
N ASP A 309 -0.42 -4.92 30.67
CA ASP A 309 -1.80 -4.53 30.40
C ASP A 309 -1.87 -3.02 30.10
N ASN A 310 -2.26 -2.63 28.88
CA ASN A 310 -2.55 -1.23 28.53
C ASN A 310 -4.03 -1.00 28.22
N ALA A 311 -4.71 -0.29 29.11
CA ALA A 311 -6.05 0.28 28.91
C ALA A 311 -6.04 1.82 28.80
N GLY A 312 -4.91 2.49 29.05
CA GLY A 312 -4.78 3.95 29.00
C GLY A 312 -4.39 4.49 27.62
N ARG A 313 -3.74 5.66 27.59
CA ARG A 313 -3.20 6.30 26.38
C ARG A 313 -1.69 6.47 26.46
N ILE A 314 -0.98 5.99 25.45
CA ILE A 314 0.45 6.18 25.25
C ILE A 314 0.71 6.95 23.96
N THR A 315 1.66 7.88 23.95
CA THR A 315 2.01 8.67 22.77
C THR A 315 3.52 8.90 22.69
N THR A 316 4.14 8.44 21.59
CA THR A 316 5.60 8.48 21.38
C THR A 316 5.96 9.06 20.00
N PRO A 317 5.91 10.41 19.83
CA PRO A 317 6.15 11.05 18.53
C PRO A 317 7.58 10.84 18.05
N LYS A 318 7.74 10.31 16.84
CA LYS A 318 9.00 9.84 16.22
C LYS A 318 9.78 8.81 17.05
N GLY A 319 9.12 8.22 18.04
CA GLY A 319 9.70 7.34 19.05
C GLY A 319 9.29 5.88 18.86
N GLN A 320 9.26 5.15 19.97
CA GLN A 320 8.77 3.77 20.03
C GLN A 320 7.93 3.56 21.31
N THR A 321 6.79 2.89 21.19
CA THR A 321 6.15 2.24 22.34
C THR A 321 6.38 0.73 22.25
N LEU A 322 6.83 0.11 23.33
CA LEU A 322 7.21 -1.30 23.39
C LEU A 322 6.60 -1.93 24.65
N PHE A 323 5.79 -2.97 24.46
CA PHE A 323 5.28 -3.84 25.52
C PHE A 323 5.97 -5.19 25.36
N ALA A 324 6.59 -5.71 26.42
CA ALA A 324 7.20 -7.02 26.43
C ALA A 324 6.80 -7.78 27.69
N ALA A 325 6.24 -8.98 27.51
CA ALA A 325 5.93 -9.87 28.61
C ALA A 325 6.76 -11.16 28.53
N GLY A 326 7.33 -11.55 29.68
CA GLY A 326 8.26 -12.68 29.82
C GLY A 326 8.94 -12.66 31.18
N ASP A 327 9.82 -13.61 31.44
CA ASP A 327 10.59 -13.69 32.69
C ASP A 327 11.90 -12.89 32.60
N ASP A 328 12.58 -12.96 31.46
CA ASP A 328 13.80 -12.20 31.15
C ASP A 328 13.66 -11.46 29.81
N PHE A 329 14.40 -10.36 29.61
CA PHE A 329 14.34 -9.56 28.39
C PHE A 329 15.72 -9.35 27.75
N ILE A 330 15.82 -9.75 26.49
CA ILE A 330 16.96 -9.49 25.62
C ILE A 330 16.63 -8.27 24.77
N LEU A 331 17.49 -7.25 24.81
CA LEU A 331 17.29 -5.99 24.08
C LEU A 331 18.51 -5.67 23.22
N ARG A 332 18.30 -5.31 21.95
CA ARG A 332 19.36 -4.79 21.08
C ARG A 332 18.90 -3.55 20.31
N PRO A 333 19.80 -2.68 19.83
CA PRO A 333 19.43 -1.61 18.92
C PRO A 333 18.79 -2.18 17.65
N GLY A 334 17.71 -1.55 17.18
CA GLY A 334 17.12 -1.80 15.87
C GLY A 334 17.94 -1.18 14.73
N PHE A 335 17.26 -0.82 13.65
CA PHE A 335 17.83 -0.30 12.42
C PHE A 335 18.76 0.91 12.63
N GLY A 336 20.04 0.72 12.30
CA GLY A 336 21.02 1.79 12.17
C GLY A 336 21.74 1.73 10.82
N ALA A 337 22.30 2.85 10.37
CA ALA A 337 23.00 2.93 9.08
C ALA A 337 24.24 2.02 8.96
N THR A 338 24.82 1.60 10.08
CA THR A 338 26.04 0.78 10.16
C THR A 338 25.88 -0.48 11.02
N ALA A 339 24.71 -0.70 11.62
CA ALA A 339 24.44 -1.82 12.52
C ALA A 339 22.97 -2.23 12.43
N ASN A 340 22.70 -3.54 12.47
CA ASN A 340 21.35 -4.11 12.35
C ASN A 340 20.52 -3.55 11.16
N THR A 341 21.19 -3.37 10.01
CA THR A 341 20.65 -2.76 8.77
C THR A 341 19.47 -3.51 8.16
N PHE A 342 19.16 -4.72 8.64
CA PHE A 342 18.05 -5.55 8.22
C PHE A 342 16.81 -5.46 9.12
N SER A 343 16.93 -4.81 10.28
CA SER A 343 15.82 -4.62 11.21
C SER A 343 14.67 -3.85 10.58
N THR A 344 13.43 -4.25 10.90
CA THR A 344 12.19 -3.54 10.57
C THR A 344 11.74 -2.61 11.70
N THR A 345 12.51 -2.51 12.79
CA THR A 345 12.26 -1.64 13.96
C THR A 345 13.34 -0.56 14.00
N ARG A 346 13.01 0.73 14.11
CA ARG A 346 14.02 1.81 14.22
C ARG A 346 14.44 2.08 15.67
N GLY A 347 13.58 1.74 16.63
CA GLY A 347 13.86 1.79 18.07
C GLY A 347 14.76 0.65 18.57
N GLY A 348 14.38 0.03 19.68
CA GLY A 348 15.00 -1.20 20.19
C GLY A 348 14.21 -2.44 19.77
N GLU A 349 14.91 -3.53 19.43
CA GLU A 349 14.32 -4.86 19.27
C GLU A 349 14.35 -5.60 20.61
N VAL A 350 13.27 -6.32 20.91
CA VAL A 350 13.13 -7.12 22.14
C VAL A 350 12.82 -8.59 21.81
N ALA A 351 13.45 -9.48 22.56
CA ALA A 351 13.05 -10.87 22.68
C ALA A 351 12.79 -11.19 24.16
N PRO A 352 11.52 -11.37 24.57
CA PRO A 352 11.18 -11.94 25.86
C PRO A 352 11.61 -13.41 25.91
N ALA A 353 12.19 -13.84 27.02
CA ALA A 353 12.48 -15.23 27.32
C ALA A 353 11.59 -15.73 28.46
N LEU A 354 11.20 -17.00 28.38
CA LEU A 354 10.35 -17.67 29.36
C LEU A 354 11.10 -18.85 29.98
N TYR A 355 10.99 -19.01 31.28
CA TYR A 355 11.44 -20.20 31.99
C TYR A 355 10.48 -21.37 31.72
N ALA A 356 11.01 -22.58 31.76
CA ALA A 356 10.21 -23.79 31.48
C ALA A 356 9.04 -23.91 32.47
N GLY A 357 7.81 -23.89 31.96
CA GLY A 357 6.59 -23.94 32.76
C GLY A 357 6.14 -22.60 33.38
N SER A 358 6.75 -21.49 32.99
CA SER A 358 6.27 -20.15 33.38
C SER A 358 4.88 -19.85 32.81
N ALA A 359 4.11 -19.05 33.55
CA ALA A 359 2.82 -18.50 33.11
C ALA A 359 2.92 -17.03 32.63
N SER A 360 4.13 -16.46 32.66
CA SER A 360 4.42 -15.13 32.10
C SER A 360 4.18 -15.08 30.59
N GLY A 361 4.10 -13.88 30.03
CA GLY A 361 4.07 -13.64 28.59
C GLY A 361 2.76 -13.09 28.03
N ALA A 362 1.79 -12.67 28.85
CA ALA A 362 0.58 -12.00 28.37
C ALA A 362 0.83 -10.51 28.07
N VAL A 363 0.45 -10.05 26.87
CA VAL A 363 0.44 -8.64 26.48
C VAL A 363 -0.93 -8.25 25.95
N ASP A 364 -1.66 -7.45 26.73
CA ASP A 364 -3.01 -7.02 26.43
C ASP A 364 -3.05 -5.50 26.16
N ASN A 365 -3.56 -5.09 25.00
CA ASN A 365 -3.82 -3.69 24.67
C ASN A 365 -5.30 -3.47 24.39
N ALA A 366 -6.03 -2.90 25.35
CA ALA A 366 -7.38 -2.36 25.19
C ALA A 366 -7.39 -0.81 25.09
N GLY A 367 -6.22 -0.17 25.25
CA GLY A 367 -6.04 1.27 25.26
C GLY A 367 -5.78 1.89 23.88
N VAL A 368 -5.06 3.02 23.88
CA VAL A 368 -4.61 3.72 22.67
C VAL A 368 -3.09 3.90 22.72
N VAL A 369 -2.39 3.46 21.69
CA VAL A 369 -0.97 3.73 21.45
C VAL A 369 -0.83 4.52 20.16
N PHE A 370 -0.13 5.66 20.21
CA PHE A 370 0.11 6.51 19.04
C PHE A 370 1.59 6.85 18.87
N SER A 371 2.21 6.33 17.81
CA SER A 371 3.62 6.58 17.44
C SER A 371 3.71 7.29 16.09
N GLN A 372 3.48 8.61 16.08
CA GLN A 372 3.61 9.43 14.86
C GLN A 372 5.01 9.25 14.24
N GLN A 373 5.11 8.81 12.97
CA GLN A 373 6.37 8.46 12.31
C GLN A 373 7.27 7.54 13.17
N GLY A 374 6.69 6.61 13.92
CA GLY A 374 7.40 5.81 14.93
C GLY A 374 6.99 4.34 14.95
N ASP A 375 7.54 3.61 15.91
CA ASP A 375 7.36 2.17 16.02
C ASP A 375 6.39 1.82 17.17
N ILE A 376 5.70 0.70 17.05
CA ILE A 376 4.91 0.09 18.12
C ILE A 376 5.22 -1.40 18.17
N THR A 377 5.64 -1.92 19.31
CA THR A 377 6.04 -3.33 19.47
C THR A 377 5.28 -3.95 20.64
N LEU A 378 4.57 -5.06 20.42
CA LEU A 378 3.99 -5.91 21.45
C LEU A 378 4.65 -7.29 21.34
N ALA A 379 5.31 -7.78 22.39
CA ALA A 379 6.06 -9.03 22.36
C ALA A 379 5.77 -9.94 23.57
N GLY A 380 5.48 -11.22 23.35
CA GLY A 380 5.15 -12.15 24.44
C GLY A 380 4.72 -13.54 23.96
N HIS A 381 4.22 -14.36 24.90
CA HIS A 381 3.59 -15.66 24.63
C HIS A 381 2.21 -15.49 23.98
N ALA A 382 1.36 -14.68 24.62
CA ALA A 382 -0.03 -14.46 24.23
C ALA A 382 -0.29 -12.95 24.08
N ILE A 383 -0.55 -12.51 22.86
CA ILE A 383 -0.78 -11.09 22.55
C ILE A 383 -2.26 -10.88 22.21
N MET A 384 -2.96 -10.10 23.02
CA MET A 384 -4.33 -9.65 22.75
C MET A 384 -4.33 -8.17 22.38
N GLN A 385 -4.65 -7.88 21.12
CA GLN A 385 -4.89 -6.52 20.66
C GLN A 385 -6.41 -6.31 20.55
N ASP A 386 -6.94 -5.50 21.47
CA ASP A 386 -8.36 -5.16 21.69
C ASP A 386 -8.62 -3.63 21.68
N GLY A 387 -7.62 -2.83 21.28
CA GLY A 387 -7.67 -1.37 21.29
C GLY A 387 -7.09 -0.76 20.01
N LEU A 388 -6.46 0.40 20.14
CA LEU A 388 -5.88 1.14 19.01
C LEU A 388 -4.35 1.13 19.09
N LEU A 389 -3.70 0.65 18.02
CA LEU A 389 -2.28 0.84 17.75
C LEU A 389 -2.17 1.63 16.44
N ILE A 390 -1.71 2.88 16.51
CA ILE A 390 -1.65 3.79 15.36
C ILE A 390 -0.24 4.33 15.19
N SER A 391 0.38 4.07 14.05
CA SER A 391 1.58 4.75 13.58
C SER A 391 1.25 5.61 12.35
N THR A 392 2.16 6.52 11.97
CA THR A 392 2.06 7.25 10.71
C THR A 392 3.32 7.07 9.87
N THR A 393 3.22 7.33 8.56
CA THR A 393 4.34 7.24 7.62
C THR A 393 4.50 8.53 6.84
N SER A 394 5.75 8.92 6.60
CA SER A 394 6.15 10.06 5.77
C SER A 394 7.27 9.65 4.82
N VAL A 395 7.57 10.49 3.83
CA VAL A 395 8.68 10.24 2.88
C VAL A 395 10.05 10.15 3.55
N ASN A 396 10.20 10.79 4.73
CA ASN A 396 11.42 10.76 5.53
C ASN A 396 11.51 9.54 6.46
N ARG A 397 10.36 8.95 6.81
CA ARG A 397 10.29 7.86 7.80
C ARG A 397 9.05 6.99 7.62
N SER A 398 9.29 5.74 7.25
CA SER A 398 8.35 4.63 7.41
C SER A 398 8.04 4.37 8.89
N GLY A 399 6.75 4.27 9.21
CA GLY A 399 6.26 3.76 10.49
C GLY A 399 6.09 2.24 10.47
N ALA A 400 6.17 1.62 11.64
CA ALA A 400 6.04 0.17 11.79
C ALA A 400 5.20 -0.24 13.02
N ILE A 401 4.54 -1.39 12.95
CA ILE A 401 3.86 -2.03 14.07
C ILE A 401 4.20 -3.53 14.10
N HIS A 402 4.59 -4.05 15.25
CA HIS A 402 5.10 -5.40 15.44
C HIS A 402 4.32 -6.14 16.53
N LEU A 403 3.76 -7.31 16.22
CA LEU A 403 3.11 -8.22 17.17
C LEU A 403 3.89 -9.55 17.18
N LEU A 404 4.76 -9.74 18.17
CA LEU A 404 5.88 -10.67 18.11
C LEU A 404 5.84 -11.75 19.20
N ASN A 405 5.47 -12.96 18.83
CA ASN A 405 5.68 -14.18 19.61
C ASN A 405 6.80 -15.01 18.95
N SER A 406 7.59 -15.73 19.75
CA SER A 406 8.68 -16.58 19.27
C SER A 406 8.17 -17.61 18.25
N ALA A 407 8.84 -17.75 17.10
CA ALA A 407 8.47 -18.75 16.10
C ALA A 407 8.64 -20.20 16.61
N SER A 408 9.47 -20.42 17.63
CA SER A 408 9.62 -21.72 18.31
C SER A 408 8.54 -22.01 19.37
N ASP A 409 7.73 -21.03 19.76
CA ASP A 409 6.64 -21.21 20.72
C ASP A 409 5.40 -21.82 20.03
N ALA A 410 5.38 -23.14 19.95
CA ALA A 410 4.29 -23.94 19.38
C ALA A 410 2.94 -23.81 20.12
N THR A 411 2.88 -23.02 21.19
CA THR A 411 1.65 -22.74 21.97
C THR A 411 1.22 -21.28 21.92
N GLY A 412 2.12 -20.36 21.55
CA GLY A 412 1.89 -18.92 21.54
C GLY A 412 0.80 -18.46 20.57
N SER A 413 0.36 -17.21 20.71
CA SER A 413 -0.66 -16.67 19.82
C SER A 413 -0.68 -15.15 19.73
N VAL A 414 -1.16 -14.67 18.58
CA VAL A 414 -1.53 -13.27 18.36
C VAL A 414 -3.00 -13.21 17.98
N THR A 415 -3.81 -12.53 18.79
CA THR A 415 -5.23 -12.32 18.54
C THR A 415 -5.54 -10.84 18.36
N LEU A 416 -6.22 -10.52 17.26
CA LEU A 416 -6.81 -9.19 17.02
C LEU A 416 -8.33 -9.32 17.18
N THR A 417 -8.92 -8.61 18.13
CA THR A 417 -10.36 -8.71 18.45
C THR A 417 -11.24 -7.87 17.51
N GLY A 418 -12.56 -7.85 17.75
CA GLY A 418 -13.48 -6.95 17.04
C GLY A 418 -13.31 -5.46 17.34
N ASN A 419 -12.58 -5.11 18.40
CA ASN A 419 -12.24 -3.72 18.75
C ASN A 419 -10.87 -3.31 18.17
N ALA A 420 -10.06 -4.28 17.73
CA ALA A 420 -8.71 -4.06 17.26
C ALA A 420 -8.64 -3.16 16.02
N ILE A 421 -7.91 -2.05 16.16
CA ILE A 421 -7.43 -1.26 15.03
C ILE A 421 -5.91 -1.18 15.13
N THR A 422 -5.25 -1.83 14.18
CA THR A 422 -3.79 -1.82 14.03
C THR A 422 -3.50 -1.13 12.69
N ALA A 423 -3.16 0.15 12.72
CA ALA A 423 -3.17 1.01 11.55
C ALA A 423 -1.88 1.83 11.37
N ILE A 424 -1.39 1.92 10.12
CA ILE A 424 -0.35 2.86 9.72
C ILE A 424 -0.92 3.76 8.62
N LEU A 425 -0.92 5.06 8.87
CA LEU A 425 -1.55 6.07 8.01
C LEU A 425 -0.51 7.03 7.41
N PRO A 426 -0.58 7.37 6.11
CA PRO A 426 0.29 8.38 5.51
C PRO A 426 -0.08 9.79 5.97
N GLU A 427 0.92 10.62 6.22
CA GLU A 427 0.75 12.04 6.60
C GLU A 427 0.52 12.90 5.36
N LEU A 428 -0.70 12.82 4.79
CA LEU A 428 -1.08 13.48 3.53
C LEU A 428 -1.09 15.02 3.61
N ASP A 429 -1.21 15.57 4.82
CA ASP A 429 -1.12 16.99 5.12
C ASP A 429 0.32 17.50 5.30
N SER A 430 1.30 16.59 5.37
CA SER A 430 2.72 16.96 5.50
C SER A 430 3.25 17.69 4.26
N THR A 431 4.09 18.69 4.51
CA THR A 431 4.87 19.39 3.48
C THR A 431 6.21 18.72 3.18
N ASP A 432 6.57 17.66 3.91
CA ASP A 432 7.81 16.91 3.67
C ASP A 432 7.83 16.31 2.26
N THR A 433 8.98 16.44 1.59
CA THR A 433 9.22 15.87 0.25
C THR A 433 10.51 15.06 0.22
N ALA A 434 10.54 13.99 -0.57
CA ALA A 434 11.76 13.26 -0.89
C ALA A 434 11.90 13.04 -2.41
N LEU A 435 13.12 12.78 -2.84
CA LEU A 435 13.47 12.59 -4.25
C LEU A 435 13.20 11.15 -4.70
N ASN A 436 12.93 10.96 -5.99
CA ASN A 436 12.84 9.62 -6.60
C ASN A 436 14.11 8.79 -6.37
N SER A 437 15.27 9.43 -6.43
CA SER A 437 16.57 8.80 -6.11
C SER A 437 16.67 8.28 -4.66
N GLN A 438 15.99 8.92 -3.70
CA GLN A 438 15.94 8.43 -2.31
C GLN A 438 15.02 7.21 -2.19
N ARG A 439 13.88 7.20 -2.89
CA ARG A 439 12.99 6.03 -2.94
C ARG A 439 13.71 4.83 -3.58
N ASP A 440 14.31 5.01 -4.75
CA ASP A 440 15.04 3.94 -5.45
C ASP A 440 16.21 3.41 -4.62
N ALA A 441 16.89 4.25 -3.81
CA ALA A 441 17.91 3.81 -2.86
C ALA A 441 17.35 2.92 -1.73
N LEU A 442 16.17 3.25 -1.17
CA LEU A 442 15.48 2.39 -0.19
C LEU A 442 15.07 1.04 -0.79
N ILE A 443 14.63 1.02 -2.05
CA ILE A 443 14.30 -0.20 -2.79
C ILE A 443 15.54 -1.07 -2.98
N ALA A 444 16.67 -0.48 -3.42
CA ALA A 444 17.92 -1.19 -3.58
C ALA A 444 18.46 -1.75 -2.25
N ALA A 445 18.41 -0.95 -1.18
CA ALA A 445 18.82 -1.37 0.17
C ALA A 445 17.96 -2.52 0.73
N SER A 446 16.67 -2.56 0.37
CA SER A 446 15.74 -3.62 0.77
C SER A 446 16.24 -5.01 0.37
N SER A 447 16.82 -5.19 -0.82
CA SER A 447 17.36 -6.49 -1.28
C SER A 447 18.50 -7.00 -0.38
N ALA A 448 19.43 -6.12 0.01
CA ALA A 448 20.52 -6.46 0.92
C ALA A 448 20.02 -6.73 2.35
N ALA A 449 19.07 -5.92 2.84
CA ALA A 449 18.40 -6.13 4.11
C ALA A 449 17.66 -7.47 4.18
N ASN A 450 16.95 -7.85 3.11
CA ASN A 450 16.20 -9.11 3.01
C ASN A 450 17.11 -10.34 3.07
N LEU A 451 18.27 -10.30 2.41
CA LEU A 451 19.27 -11.36 2.53
C LEU A 451 19.79 -11.48 3.97
N LEU A 452 20.23 -10.37 4.57
CA LEU A 452 20.73 -10.36 5.94
C LEU A 452 19.66 -10.85 6.94
N ARG A 453 18.39 -10.48 6.77
CA ARG A 453 17.29 -10.96 7.62
C ARG A 453 17.12 -12.47 7.56
N SER A 454 17.17 -13.05 6.36
CA SER A 454 17.09 -14.51 6.16
C SER A 454 18.21 -15.29 6.84
N GLN A 455 19.34 -14.63 7.14
CA GLN A 455 20.51 -15.22 7.80
C GLN A 455 20.58 -14.93 9.31
N ASN A 456 19.94 -13.85 9.80
CA ASN A 456 20.21 -13.30 11.15
C ASN A 456 18.97 -13.19 12.08
N SER A 457 17.74 -13.39 11.60
CA SER A 457 16.53 -13.43 12.45
C SER A 457 16.26 -14.82 13.03
N GLY A 458 17.30 -15.53 13.47
CA GLY A 458 17.22 -16.85 14.10
C GLY A 458 17.73 -16.84 15.55
N GLY A 459 17.56 -17.96 16.25
CA GLY A 459 18.02 -18.11 17.63
C GLY A 459 17.17 -17.26 18.59
N GLN A 460 17.81 -16.40 19.38
CA GLN A 460 17.11 -15.60 20.41
C GLN A 460 16.14 -14.55 19.85
N PHE A 461 16.23 -14.19 18.56
CA PHE A 461 15.32 -13.25 17.89
C PHE A 461 14.48 -13.94 16.81
N ASP A 462 14.09 -15.20 17.04
CA ASP A 462 13.17 -15.95 16.17
C ASP A 462 11.72 -15.43 16.21
N ASN A 463 11.45 -14.43 17.05
CA ASN A 463 10.21 -13.66 17.06
C ASN A 463 10.15 -12.59 15.96
N LEU A 464 11.21 -12.41 15.15
CA LEU A 464 11.25 -11.48 14.01
C LEU A 464 10.98 -12.21 12.69
N SER A 465 10.25 -11.58 11.77
CA SER A 465 9.84 -12.25 10.52
C SER A 465 11.02 -12.43 9.55
N LEU A 466 11.05 -13.59 8.88
CA LEU A 466 11.94 -13.86 7.75
C LEU A 466 11.38 -13.34 6.41
N LEU A 467 10.14 -12.84 6.40
CA LEU A 467 9.50 -12.35 5.18
C LEU A 467 10.19 -11.10 4.66
N ALA A 468 10.28 -11.00 3.32
CA ALA A 468 10.84 -9.86 2.63
C ALA A 468 10.17 -8.55 3.06
N ASP A 469 10.95 -7.48 2.99
CA ASP A 469 10.57 -6.12 3.35
C ASP A 469 10.90 -5.14 2.21
N ARG A 470 10.21 -4.01 2.22
CA ARG A 470 10.47 -2.83 1.40
C ARG A 470 10.60 -1.60 2.28
N GLN A 471 11.81 -1.05 2.36
CA GLN A 471 12.15 0.05 3.26
C GLN A 471 11.51 1.40 2.88
N ASP A 472 11.00 1.54 1.65
CA ASP A 472 10.18 2.69 1.22
C ASP A 472 8.71 2.59 1.65
N GLN A 473 8.28 1.44 2.18
CA GLN A 473 6.92 1.17 2.61
C GLN A 473 6.83 1.07 4.14
N SER A 474 5.66 1.38 4.70
CA SER A 474 5.34 1.05 6.10
C SER A 474 5.07 -0.45 6.26
N ARG A 475 5.21 -0.98 7.49
CA ARG A 475 5.08 -2.43 7.75
C ARG A 475 4.33 -2.73 9.04
N ILE A 476 3.27 -3.53 8.93
CA ILE A 476 2.71 -4.28 10.05
C ILE A 476 3.28 -5.70 9.98
N GLU A 477 3.99 -6.12 11.03
CA GLU A 477 4.62 -7.43 11.15
C GLU A 477 3.97 -8.23 12.28
N ILE A 478 3.59 -9.48 12.00
CA ILE A 478 2.99 -10.40 12.97
C ILE A 478 3.74 -11.74 12.91
N VAL A 479 4.27 -12.20 14.03
CA VAL A 479 5.02 -13.46 14.15
C VAL A 479 4.51 -14.26 15.35
N THR A 480 4.38 -15.58 15.19
CA THR A 480 4.06 -16.52 16.28
C THR A 480 4.42 -17.96 15.90
N GLY A 481 4.79 -18.79 16.87
CA GLY A 481 5.02 -20.22 16.65
C GLY A 481 3.74 -21.04 16.45
N ASN A 482 2.54 -20.47 16.61
CA ASN A 482 1.28 -21.21 16.45
C ASN A 482 0.19 -20.42 15.71
N LEU A 483 -0.63 -19.60 16.40
CA LEU A 483 -1.88 -19.07 15.82
C LEU A 483 -1.93 -17.54 15.72
N VAL A 484 -2.15 -17.04 14.50
CA VAL A 484 -2.66 -15.67 14.25
C VAL A 484 -4.16 -15.72 14.01
N ASN A 485 -4.94 -14.94 14.78
CA ASN A 485 -6.40 -14.98 14.80
C ASN A 485 -6.98 -13.58 14.63
N PHE A 486 -7.29 -13.20 13.39
CA PHE A 486 -8.05 -11.98 13.07
C PHE A 486 -9.54 -12.26 13.32
N ARG A 487 -10.06 -11.82 14.47
CA ARG A 487 -11.46 -12.04 14.84
C ARG A 487 -12.39 -11.09 14.06
N SER A 488 -13.66 -11.46 14.02
CA SER A 488 -14.73 -10.64 13.41
C SER A 488 -14.69 -9.21 13.96
N GLY A 489 -14.68 -8.22 13.06
CA GLY A 489 -14.55 -6.80 13.41
C GLY A 489 -13.12 -6.26 13.45
N SER A 490 -12.07 -7.08 13.48
CA SER A 490 -10.68 -6.56 13.48
C SER A 490 -10.36 -5.75 12.21
N LEU A 491 -9.54 -4.71 12.35
CA LEU A 491 -8.99 -3.92 11.24
C LEU A 491 -7.47 -3.86 11.34
N THR A 492 -6.78 -4.40 10.33
CA THR A 492 -5.33 -4.28 10.15
C THR A 492 -5.07 -3.50 8.87
N MET A 493 -4.42 -2.34 8.94
CA MET A 493 -4.34 -1.40 7.80
C MET A 493 -2.97 -0.76 7.63
N ALA A 494 -2.39 -0.80 6.44
CA ALA A 494 -1.16 -0.09 6.08
C ALA A 494 -1.26 0.42 4.63
N GLN A 495 -1.79 1.63 4.43
CA GLN A 495 -2.10 2.15 3.08
C GLN A 495 -0.83 2.31 2.23
N GLY A 496 -0.81 1.69 1.05
CA GLY A 496 0.38 1.57 0.19
C GLY A 496 1.57 0.85 0.83
N GLY A 497 1.36 0.19 1.98
CA GLY A 497 2.37 -0.43 2.82
C GLY A 497 2.33 -1.96 2.79
N GLN A 498 2.79 -2.59 3.87
CA GLN A 498 2.92 -4.04 3.98
C GLN A 498 2.20 -4.59 5.22
N ILE A 499 1.52 -5.72 5.07
CA ILE A 499 1.09 -6.60 6.17
C ILE A 499 1.81 -7.95 5.99
N ALA A 500 2.75 -8.26 6.88
CA ALA A 500 3.57 -9.47 6.83
C ALA A 500 3.24 -10.38 8.04
N VAL A 501 2.68 -11.56 7.78
CA VAL A 501 2.19 -12.49 8.80
C VAL A 501 2.93 -13.82 8.70
N SER A 502 3.53 -14.28 9.79
CA SER A 502 4.22 -15.57 9.92
C SER A 502 3.65 -16.34 11.11
N ALA A 503 3.10 -17.53 10.89
CA ALA A 503 2.52 -18.37 11.94
C ALA A 503 3.02 -19.82 11.81
N GLY A 504 3.56 -20.40 12.88
CA GLY A 504 4.09 -21.77 12.88
C GLY A 504 3.03 -22.88 12.75
N SER A 505 1.73 -22.55 12.90
CA SER A 505 0.62 -23.47 12.66
C SER A 505 -0.42 -22.90 11.69
N ARG A 506 -1.05 -21.77 12.04
CA ARG A 506 -2.21 -21.26 11.27
C ARG A 506 -2.34 -19.74 11.29
N VAL A 507 -2.69 -19.18 10.12
CA VAL A 507 -3.34 -17.86 10.02
C VAL A 507 -4.83 -18.07 9.81
N PHE A 508 -5.65 -17.50 10.68
CA PHE A 508 -7.11 -17.57 10.60
C PHE A 508 -7.74 -16.18 10.55
N THR A 509 -8.46 -15.91 9.47
CA THR A 509 -9.19 -14.65 9.25
C THR A 509 -10.68 -14.92 9.28
N LYS A 510 -11.38 -14.40 10.30
CA LYS A 510 -12.82 -14.63 10.50
C LYS A 510 -13.67 -13.65 9.71
N ALA A 511 -14.92 -14.05 9.44
CA ALA A 511 -15.92 -13.20 8.78
C ALA A 511 -16.01 -11.82 9.46
N GLY A 512 -15.97 -10.73 8.70
CA GLY A 512 -15.98 -9.35 9.19
C GLY A 512 -14.63 -8.81 9.67
N ALA A 513 -13.53 -9.57 9.57
CA ALA A 513 -12.18 -9.02 9.70
C ALA A 513 -11.74 -8.34 8.40
N THR A 514 -10.95 -7.27 8.50
CA THR A 514 -10.44 -6.50 7.35
C THR A 514 -8.92 -6.37 7.41
N LEU A 515 -8.23 -6.81 6.35
CA LEU A 515 -6.83 -6.52 6.09
C LEU A 515 -6.75 -5.57 4.89
N ASP A 516 -6.18 -4.38 5.07
CA ASP A 516 -6.23 -3.29 4.10
C ASP A 516 -4.84 -2.69 3.82
N VAL A 517 -4.38 -2.82 2.58
CA VAL A 517 -3.15 -2.17 2.09
C VAL A 517 -3.43 -1.30 0.87
N SER A 518 -4.67 -0.84 0.71
CA SER A 518 -5.09 -0.03 -0.44
C SER A 518 -4.24 1.22 -0.63
N GLY A 519 -4.05 1.60 -1.89
CA GLY A 519 -3.39 2.84 -2.26
C GLY A 519 -4.22 4.06 -1.88
N VAL A 520 -3.56 5.15 -1.52
CA VAL A 520 -4.20 6.45 -1.23
C VAL A 520 -4.89 6.98 -2.48
N ARG A 521 -6.11 7.46 -2.31
CA ARG A 521 -6.93 8.03 -3.38
C ARG A 521 -6.98 9.54 -3.34
N ASP A 522 -7.18 10.09 -4.51
CA ASP A 522 -7.48 11.49 -4.81
C ASP A 522 -6.40 12.44 -4.23
N VAL A 523 -5.14 12.02 -4.39
CA VAL A 523 -3.96 12.79 -4.01
C VAL A 523 -3.87 14.02 -4.92
N ALA A 524 -4.29 15.16 -4.39
CA ALA A 524 -4.36 16.40 -5.14
C ALA A 524 -2.96 16.89 -5.56
N LEU A 525 -2.77 17.08 -6.87
CA LEU A 525 -1.56 17.65 -7.47
C LEU A 525 -1.92 18.87 -8.33
N ALA A 526 -1.00 19.83 -8.45
CA ALA A 526 -1.16 20.94 -9.37
C ALA A 526 -0.87 20.47 -10.81
N MET A 527 -1.51 21.06 -11.83
CA MET A 527 -1.22 20.74 -13.23
C MET A 527 0.28 20.88 -13.55
N SER A 528 0.94 21.91 -12.99
CA SER A 528 2.38 22.17 -13.13
C SER A 528 3.29 21.07 -12.58
N SER A 529 2.79 20.14 -11.75
CA SER A 529 3.54 18.94 -11.34
C SER A 529 3.76 17.95 -12.50
N ASN A 530 3.10 18.15 -13.64
CA ASN A 530 3.38 17.44 -14.89
C ASN A 530 4.53 18.06 -15.70
N GLU A 531 5.20 19.10 -15.20
CA GLU A 531 6.29 19.75 -15.91
C GLU A 531 7.57 19.83 -15.10
N VAL A 532 8.70 19.78 -15.80
CA VAL A 532 10.01 20.10 -15.24
C VAL A 532 10.72 21.13 -16.10
N LYS A 533 11.38 22.09 -15.44
CA LYS A 533 12.24 23.08 -16.10
C LYS A 533 13.63 22.48 -16.27
N VAL A 534 13.95 22.11 -17.50
CA VAL A 534 15.26 21.60 -17.91
C VAL A 534 16.16 22.78 -18.28
N ASN A 535 17.34 22.88 -17.68
CA ASN A 535 18.42 23.68 -18.24
C ASN A 535 19.24 22.78 -19.17
N ILE A 536 19.22 23.07 -20.48
CA ILE A 536 19.81 22.19 -21.48
C ILE A 536 21.33 22.29 -21.39
N GLN A 537 21.99 21.16 -21.09
CA GLN A 537 23.44 21.03 -21.08
C GLN A 537 23.86 19.86 -22.01
N GLY A 538 25.15 19.54 -22.02
CA GLY A 538 25.69 18.50 -22.89
C GLY A 538 25.16 17.09 -22.58
N ASN A 539 24.64 16.86 -21.37
CA ASN A 539 24.11 15.57 -20.93
C ASN A 539 22.68 15.33 -21.44
N GLU A 540 21.86 16.37 -21.52
CA GLU A 540 20.48 16.30 -22.02
C GLU A 540 20.50 16.05 -23.54
N LEU A 541 21.47 16.62 -24.25
CA LEU A 541 21.68 16.43 -25.69
C LEU A 541 22.60 15.25 -26.04
N ARG A 542 22.85 14.30 -25.12
CA ARG A 542 23.87 13.25 -25.31
C ARG A 542 23.67 12.40 -26.58
N ASP A 543 22.40 12.12 -26.91
CA ASP A 543 21.98 11.32 -28.07
C ASP A 543 21.57 12.19 -29.28
N SER A 544 21.76 13.52 -29.18
CA SER A 544 21.66 14.47 -30.30
C SER A 544 22.99 15.23 -30.47
N PRO A 545 24.09 14.54 -30.85
CA PRO A 545 25.44 15.10 -30.85
C PRO A 545 25.57 16.32 -31.76
N GLN A 546 24.83 16.39 -32.88
CA GLN A 546 24.83 17.56 -33.76
C GLN A 546 24.31 18.82 -33.07
N ASN A 547 23.29 18.72 -32.22
CA ASN A 547 22.77 19.86 -31.45
C ASN A 547 23.68 20.19 -30.27
N ARG A 548 24.19 19.15 -29.56
CA ARG A 548 25.16 19.29 -28.47
C ARG A 548 26.41 20.06 -28.93
N ASP A 549 27.03 19.60 -30.00
CA ASP A 549 28.32 20.11 -30.50
C ASP A 549 28.15 21.46 -31.21
N SER A 550 26.93 21.84 -31.62
CA SER A 550 26.62 23.19 -32.11
C SER A 550 26.65 24.27 -31.02
N GLY A 551 26.50 23.88 -29.75
CA GLY A 551 26.39 24.79 -28.61
C GLY A 551 25.11 25.64 -28.54
N LYS A 552 24.24 25.61 -29.57
CA LYS A 552 23.15 26.59 -29.77
C LYS A 552 21.99 26.52 -28.77
N LEU A 553 21.83 25.38 -28.11
CA LEU A 553 20.80 25.15 -27.08
C LEU A 553 21.39 25.13 -25.66
N ILE A 554 22.72 25.22 -25.52
CA ILE A 554 23.40 25.04 -24.24
C ILE A 554 23.17 26.27 -23.34
N ASN A 555 22.81 26.01 -22.08
CA ASN A 555 22.35 26.96 -21.05
C ASN A 555 20.92 27.50 -21.21
N ASP A 556 20.20 27.12 -22.27
CA ASP A 556 18.79 27.51 -22.38
C ASP A 556 17.90 26.78 -21.37
N ASN A 557 16.76 27.39 -21.06
CA ASN A 557 15.73 26.77 -20.24
C ASN A 557 14.56 26.32 -21.12
N ALA A 558 14.20 25.05 -21.04
CA ALA A 558 13.03 24.47 -21.68
C ALA A 558 12.09 23.85 -20.64
N TRP A 559 10.80 23.95 -20.88
CA TRP A 559 9.78 23.26 -20.08
C TRP A 559 9.39 21.95 -20.76
N VAL A 560 9.49 20.86 -19.99
CA VAL A 560 9.27 19.49 -20.48
C VAL A 560 8.08 18.86 -19.75
N ASP A 561 7.09 18.44 -20.54
CA ASP A 561 5.84 17.79 -20.14
C ASP A 561 6.10 16.30 -19.85
N LEU A 562 6.16 15.97 -18.56
CA LEU A 562 6.51 14.66 -18.02
C LEU A 562 5.57 13.53 -18.49
N ARG A 563 4.33 13.87 -18.86
CA ARG A 563 3.28 12.91 -19.27
C ARG A 563 3.60 12.26 -20.62
N SER A 564 4.41 12.95 -21.43
CA SER A 564 4.78 12.52 -22.78
C SER A 564 6.06 11.70 -22.83
N LEU A 565 6.83 11.64 -21.72
CA LEU A 565 8.18 11.07 -21.74
C LEU A 565 8.21 9.58 -22.09
N VAL A 566 9.18 9.21 -22.91
CA VAL A 566 9.45 7.83 -23.34
C VAL A 566 10.57 7.27 -22.47
N LEU A 567 10.28 6.19 -21.74
CA LEU A 567 11.29 5.45 -20.98
C LEU A 567 12.11 4.55 -21.91
N ALA A 568 13.42 4.78 -21.93
CA ALA A 568 14.42 3.81 -22.37
C ALA A 568 14.99 3.11 -21.11
N PRO A 569 14.65 1.84 -20.85
CA PRO A 569 15.02 1.15 -19.61
C PRO A 569 16.53 0.90 -19.51
N ALA A 570 17.02 0.65 -18.29
CA ALA A 570 18.39 0.19 -18.07
C ALA A 570 18.77 -1.00 -18.99
N GLY A 571 20.00 -0.98 -19.50
CA GLY A 571 20.51 -1.89 -20.53
C GLY A 571 20.30 -1.39 -21.96
N ALA A 572 19.24 -0.60 -22.24
CA ALA A 572 19.01 -0.04 -23.57
C ALA A 572 20.17 0.88 -23.97
N GLY A 573 20.81 0.61 -25.12
CA GLY A 573 21.98 1.36 -25.59
C GLY A 573 23.24 1.23 -24.72
N GLY A 574 23.30 0.25 -23.81
CA GLY A 574 24.47 0.00 -22.94
C GLY A 574 24.53 0.84 -21.66
N TYR A 575 23.49 1.60 -21.31
CA TYR A 575 23.45 2.43 -20.11
C TYR A 575 22.94 1.65 -18.89
N ALA A 576 23.55 1.85 -17.72
CA ALA A 576 23.24 1.10 -16.50
C ALA A 576 21.99 1.58 -15.74
N SER A 577 21.38 2.70 -16.13
CA SER A 577 20.19 3.28 -15.51
C SER A 577 19.07 3.48 -16.52
N ASP A 578 17.84 3.55 -16.02
CA ASP A 578 16.70 4.07 -16.76
C ASP A 578 17.01 5.48 -17.31
N ARG A 579 16.52 5.76 -18.53
CA ARG A 579 16.63 7.06 -19.19
C ARG A 579 15.26 7.50 -19.72
N TYR A 580 14.92 8.78 -19.58
CA TYR A 580 13.64 9.34 -20.00
C TYR A 580 13.87 10.41 -21.07
N TYR A 581 13.19 10.27 -22.21
CA TYR A 581 13.34 11.16 -23.35
C TYR A 581 12.05 11.91 -23.66
N THR A 582 12.17 13.16 -24.11
CA THR A 582 11.12 13.79 -24.92
C THR A 582 10.79 12.89 -26.12
N PRO A 583 9.53 12.65 -26.52
CA PRO A 583 9.12 11.84 -27.67
C PRO A 583 9.96 11.93 -28.95
N GLY A 584 10.43 13.12 -29.33
CA GLY A 584 11.29 13.30 -30.51
C GLY A 584 12.75 12.86 -30.34
N GLY A 585 13.15 12.46 -29.13
CA GLY A 585 14.48 11.99 -28.74
C GLY A 585 15.51 13.07 -28.42
N LEU A 586 15.16 14.36 -28.53
CA LEU A 586 16.14 15.46 -28.42
C LEU A 586 16.74 15.61 -27.01
N LEU A 587 15.92 15.56 -25.96
CA LEU A 587 16.35 15.76 -24.58
C LEU A 587 16.20 14.48 -23.74
N GLU A 588 17.29 14.08 -23.08
CA GLU A 588 17.35 13.11 -21.99
C GLU A 588 17.21 13.84 -20.64
N VAL A 589 16.17 13.54 -19.84
CA VAL A 589 15.77 14.37 -18.69
C VAL A 589 15.79 13.64 -17.32
N SER A 590 16.38 12.46 -17.23
CA SER A 590 16.34 11.62 -16.02
C SER A 590 17.05 12.25 -14.83
N GLY A 591 18.09 13.05 -15.07
CA GLY A 591 18.75 13.82 -14.02
C GLY A 591 17.81 14.81 -13.31
N TYR A 592 16.81 15.33 -14.03
CA TYR A 592 15.79 16.20 -13.48
C TYR A 592 14.70 15.40 -12.75
N LEU A 593 14.23 14.29 -13.34
CA LEU A 593 13.26 13.38 -12.70
C LEU A 593 13.78 12.77 -11.38
N ASN A 594 15.06 12.39 -11.32
CA ASN A 594 15.69 11.83 -10.13
C ASN A 594 15.81 12.85 -8.98
N ASN A 595 15.69 14.14 -9.30
CA ASN A 595 15.73 15.28 -8.39
C ASN A 595 14.36 15.96 -8.22
N ALA A 596 13.27 15.37 -8.75
CA ALA A 596 11.92 15.85 -8.52
C ALA A 596 11.49 15.54 -7.06
N PRO A 597 11.00 16.54 -6.30
CA PRO A 597 10.50 16.32 -4.94
C PRO A 597 9.05 15.83 -4.94
N HIS A 598 8.80 14.70 -4.29
CA HIS A 598 7.48 14.07 -4.17
C HIS A 598 7.03 13.95 -2.72
N ARG A 599 5.71 13.95 -2.49
CA ARG A 599 5.09 13.79 -1.16
C ARG A 599 4.65 12.34 -0.92
N ILE A 600 4.35 12.03 0.35
CA ILE A 600 4.02 10.66 0.77
C ILE A 600 2.79 10.11 0.05
N GLY A 601 1.79 10.96 -0.26
CA GLY A 601 0.60 10.55 -1.01
C GLY A 601 0.92 9.98 -2.39
N GLU A 602 1.92 10.51 -3.09
CA GLU A 602 2.32 10.00 -4.41
C GLU A 602 2.96 8.61 -4.32
N TRP A 603 3.76 8.38 -3.27
CA TRP A 603 4.38 7.07 -3.01
C TRP A 603 3.36 6.02 -2.55
N THR A 604 2.41 6.41 -1.70
CA THR A 604 1.39 5.49 -1.14
C THR A 604 0.13 5.39 -1.99
N ALA A 605 0.05 6.05 -3.15
CA ALA A 605 -1.04 5.87 -4.11
C ALA A 605 -0.99 4.49 -4.81
N VAL A 606 0.17 3.84 -4.88
CA VAL A 606 0.26 2.43 -5.34
C VAL A 606 -0.23 1.49 -4.24
N GLY A 607 -1.00 0.46 -4.59
CA GLY A 607 -1.47 -0.55 -3.65
C GLY A 607 -0.32 -1.36 -3.02
N GLY A 608 -0.47 -1.70 -1.74
CA GLY A 608 0.55 -2.39 -0.95
C GLY A 608 0.55 -3.91 -1.06
N ALA A 609 1.13 -4.60 -0.07
CA ALA A 609 1.26 -6.06 -0.08
C ALA A 609 0.77 -6.73 1.22
N ILE A 610 -0.01 -7.80 1.08
CA ILE A 610 -0.37 -8.72 2.16
C ILE A 610 0.36 -10.05 1.93
N THR A 611 1.19 -10.49 2.87
CA THR A 611 1.89 -11.77 2.81
C THR A 611 1.52 -12.62 4.01
N LEU A 612 0.93 -13.79 3.78
CA LEU A 612 0.53 -14.76 4.80
C LEU A 612 1.39 -16.03 4.66
N SER A 613 2.14 -16.38 5.71
CA SER A 613 3.01 -17.57 5.74
C SER A 613 2.66 -18.46 6.91
N ALA A 614 2.16 -19.67 6.64
CA ALA A 614 1.82 -20.68 7.65
C ALA A 614 1.57 -22.07 7.03
N PRO A 615 1.70 -23.18 7.79
CA PRO A 615 1.24 -24.50 7.34
C PRO A 615 -0.24 -24.55 6.92
N GLN A 616 -1.09 -23.73 7.57
CA GLN A 616 -2.48 -23.53 7.15
C GLN A 616 -2.85 -22.04 7.06
N VAL A 617 -3.44 -21.63 5.95
CA VAL A 617 -4.10 -20.32 5.80
C VAL A 617 -5.60 -20.53 5.58
N ALA A 618 -6.42 -19.95 6.44
CA ALA A 618 -7.88 -20.03 6.34
C ALA A 618 -8.51 -18.64 6.44
N ALA A 619 -9.27 -18.24 5.43
CA ALA A 619 -9.99 -16.97 5.36
C ALA A 619 -11.47 -17.22 5.10
N GLN A 620 -12.33 -16.89 6.07
CA GLN A 620 -13.77 -17.16 6.00
C GLN A 620 -14.51 -16.18 5.10
N LYS A 621 -15.62 -16.65 4.52
CA LYS A 621 -16.56 -15.81 3.78
C LYS A 621 -16.98 -14.56 4.56
N GLY A 622 -16.94 -13.40 3.89
CA GLY A 622 -17.24 -12.09 4.47
C GLY A 622 -16.12 -11.47 5.30
N ALA A 623 -14.92 -12.08 5.35
CA ALA A 623 -13.69 -11.31 5.62
C ALA A 623 -13.27 -10.55 4.35
N THR A 624 -12.48 -9.49 4.50
CA THR A 624 -12.10 -8.62 3.37
C THR A 624 -10.59 -8.40 3.31
N PHE A 625 -10.02 -8.61 2.13
CA PHE A 625 -8.63 -8.30 1.79
C PHE A 625 -8.63 -7.18 0.75
N ASN A 626 -8.40 -5.94 1.20
CA ASN A 626 -8.37 -4.77 0.34
C ASN A 626 -6.93 -4.49 -0.13
N ILE A 627 -6.70 -4.72 -1.43
CA ILE A 627 -5.44 -4.42 -2.12
C ILE A 627 -5.65 -3.40 -3.25
N SER A 628 -6.75 -2.66 -3.25
CA SER A 628 -7.10 -1.74 -4.34
C SER A 628 -6.03 -0.67 -4.61
N GLY A 629 -5.95 -0.25 -5.87
CA GLY A 629 -5.10 0.86 -6.30
C GLY A 629 -5.65 2.21 -5.85
N GLY A 630 -4.75 3.16 -5.68
CA GLY A 630 -5.06 4.56 -5.37
C GLY A 630 -5.26 5.43 -6.61
N SER A 631 -5.24 6.74 -6.41
CA SER A 631 -5.39 7.74 -7.46
C SER A 631 -4.68 9.06 -7.13
N LEU A 632 -4.14 9.71 -8.17
CA LEU A 632 -3.69 11.10 -8.16
C LEU A 632 -4.75 11.96 -8.86
N ASP A 633 -5.03 13.16 -8.36
CA ASP A 633 -6.00 14.08 -8.94
C ASP A 633 -5.33 15.41 -9.34
N TYR A 634 -5.03 15.56 -10.63
CA TYR A 634 -4.41 16.77 -11.16
C TYR A 634 -5.46 17.86 -11.33
N GLN A 635 -5.33 18.93 -10.54
CA GLN A 635 -6.18 20.12 -10.66
C GLN A 635 -5.88 20.85 -11.96
N GLY A 636 -6.91 21.34 -12.66
CA GLY A 636 -6.76 22.08 -13.92
C GLY A 636 -5.87 23.32 -13.78
N GLY A 637 -5.09 23.63 -14.80
CA GLY A 637 -4.06 24.68 -14.71
C GLY A 637 -3.33 24.97 -16.02
N TRP A 638 -2.43 25.94 -15.97
CA TRP A 638 -1.56 26.30 -17.10
C TRP A 638 -0.25 25.50 -17.06
N LEU A 639 0.14 25.02 -18.23
CA LEU A 639 1.40 24.34 -18.54
C LEU A 639 2.27 25.24 -19.43
N GLN A 640 3.57 25.33 -19.16
CA GLN A 640 4.53 26.16 -19.88
C GLN A 640 5.05 25.45 -21.13
N GLN A 641 4.86 26.04 -22.31
CA GLN A 641 5.40 25.48 -23.56
C GLN A 641 6.76 26.09 -23.91
N SER A 642 7.58 25.33 -24.64
CA SER A 642 8.89 25.78 -25.13
C SER A 642 9.11 25.35 -26.57
N ALA A 643 9.50 26.29 -27.43
CA ALA A 643 9.66 26.09 -28.86
C ALA A 643 11.13 26.15 -29.32
N LEU A 644 11.41 25.47 -30.42
CA LEU A 644 12.68 25.44 -31.12
C LEU A 644 12.47 25.75 -32.61
N LEU A 645 13.37 26.54 -33.22
CA LEU A 645 13.38 26.78 -34.67
C LEU A 645 14.32 25.81 -35.37
N GLY A 646 13.77 24.91 -36.18
CA GLY A 646 14.51 23.90 -36.94
C GLY A 646 15.37 24.48 -38.06
N SER A 647 16.36 23.70 -38.53
CA SER A 647 17.22 24.09 -39.65
C SER A 647 16.50 24.13 -41.00
N ASP A 648 15.35 23.45 -41.11
CA ASP A 648 14.35 23.56 -42.18
C ASP A 648 13.48 24.83 -42.08
N GLY A 649 13.48 25.53 -40.94
CA GLY A 649 12.65 26.70 -40.68
C GLY A 649 11.29 26.40 -40.04
N GLY A 650 11.01 25.14 -39.67
CA GLY A 650 9.83 24.77 -38.90
C GLY A 650 9.95 25.17 -37.41
N LEU A 651 8.81 25.40 -36.75
CA LEU A 651 8.74 25.58 -35.30
C LEU A 651 8.32 24.26 -34.64
N TYR A 652 9.09 23.80 -33.66
CA TYR A 652 8.91 22.53 -32.96
C TYR A 652 8.69 22.78 -31.47
N ASP A 653 7.66 22.16 -30.87
CA ASP A 653 7.59 22.06 -29.41
C ASP A 653 8.73 21.15 -28.94
N VAL A 654 9.49 21.58 -27.91
CA VAL A 654 10.63 20.83 -27.37
C VAL A 654 10.25 19.40 -26.97
N ASN A 655 8.99 19.20 -26.56
CA ASN A 655 8.46 17.91 -26.14
C ASN A 655 8.34 16.90 -27.30
N ASN A 656 8.33 17.35 -28.54
CA ASN A 656 8.27 16.48 -29.72
C ASN A 656 9.34 16.84 -30.77
N ALA A 657 10.39 17.54 -30.37
CA ALA A 657 11.46 18.00 -31.24
C ALA A 657 12.35 16.83 -31.70
N PRO A 658 12.48 16.56 -33.02
CA PRO A 658 13.29 15.44 -33.51
C PRO A 658 14.78 15.58 -33.15
N ALA A 659 15.39 14.50 -32.65
CA ALA A 659 16.81 14.43 -32.28
C ALA A 659 17.77 14.55 -33.47
N ASN A 660 17.30 14.18 -34.66
CA ASN A 660 18.04 14.18 -35.93
C ASN A 660 17.91 15.51 -36.71
N LEU A 661 17.11 16.46 -36.23
CA LEU A 661 17.00 17.80 -36.78
C LEU A 661 17.91 18.74 -35.99
N THR A 662 18.66 19.60 -36.68
CA THR A 662 19.48 20.64 -36.03
C THR A 662 18.69 21.92 -35.81
N TYR A 663 18.90 22.60 -34.68
CA TYR A 663 18.17 23.84 -34.35
C TYR A 663 19.02 25.09 -34.60
N LYS A 664 18.37 26.19 -35.02
CA LYS A 664 19.06 27.39 -35.51
C LYS A 664 19.50 28.35 -34.40
N THR A 665 18.81 28.34 -33.28
CA THR A 665 18.84 29.35 -32.20
C THR A 665 18.40 28.69 -30.89
N GLY A 666 18.58 29.42 -29.79
CA GLY A 666 18.13 28.96 -28.47
C GLY A 666 16.62 28.90 -28.28
N VAL A 667 16.19 28.29 -27.17
CA VAL A 667 14.78 28.05 -26.83
C VAL A 667 13.95 29.34 -26.86
N ASN A 668 12.80 29.31 -27.53
CA ASN A 668 11.90 30.44 -27.79
C ASN A 668 12.53 31.63 -28.56
N GLY A 669 13.75 31.48 -29.08
CA GLY A 669 14.33 32.41 -30.04
C GLY A 669 13.87 32.15 -31.47
N PHE A 670 13.93 33.17 -32.32
CA PHE A 670 13.93 32.98 -33.78
C PHE A 670 15.03 33.85 -34.41
N VAL A 671 15.55 33.38 -35.54
CA VAL A 671 16.66 34.04 -36.26
C VAL A 671 16.18 34.58 -37.59
N VAL A 672 16.48 35.85 -37.84
CA VAL A 672 16.39 36.46 -39.18
C VAL A 672 17.81 36.57 -39.74
N ASP A 673 18.07 35.84 -40.83
CA ASP A 673 19.34 35.86 -41.55
C ASP A 673 19.24 36.83 -42.73
N HIS A 674 19.94 37.96 -42.64
CA HIS A 674 20.04 38.93 -43.72
C HIS A 674 21.25 38.59 -44.61
N ALA A 675 21.12 37.51 -45.39
CA ALA A 675 22.19 36.98 -46.26
C ALA A 675 22.83 37.98 -47.24
N ARG A 676 22.18 39.11 -47.54
CA ARG A 676 22.74 40.22 -48.35
C ARG A 676 23.50 41.28 -47.55
N ALA A 677 23.27 41.37 -46.24
CA ALA A 677 23.88 42.32 -45.32
C ALA A 677 24.96 41.67 -44.42
N GLY A 678 24.98 40.34 -44.32
CA GLY A 678 25.90 39.61 -43.42
C GLY A 678 25.56 39.75 -41.94
N VAL A 679 24.29 40.05 -41.63
CA VAL A 679 23.79 40.28 -40.26
C VAL A 679 22.77 39.20 -39.90
N THR A 680 22.94 38.63 -38.71
CA THR A 680 22.03 37.65 -38.12
C THR A 680 21.38 38.28 -36.89
N GLU A 681 20.06 38.49 -36.95
CA GLU A 681 19.30 39.05 -35.82
C GLU A 681 18.60 37.92 -35.04
N VAL A 682 18.79 37.89 -33.72
CA VAL A 682 18.12 36.94 -32.81
C VAL A 682 17.03 37.68 -32.05
N TYR A 683 15.80 37.21 -32.18
CA TYR A 683 14.63 37.79 -31.52
C TYR A 683 14.05 36.82 -30.51
N TYR A 684 13.71 37.31 -29.31
CA TYR A 684 12.93 36.58 -28.33
C TYR A 684 11.48 37.05 -28.42
N ASN A 685 10.56 36.13 -28.76
CA ASN A 685 9.13 36.33 -29.04
C ASN A 685 8.80 37.02 -30.40
N ALA A 686 8.18 36.26 -31.32
CA ALA A 686 7.53 36.77 -32.53
C ALA A 686 6.03 36.99 -32.28
N LEU A 687 5.61 38.25 -32.14
CA LEU A 687 4.24 38.79 -32.35
C LEU A 687 3.10 37.74 -32.38
N GLY A 688 2.84 37.06 -31.26
CA GLY A 688 1.59 36.34 -30.98
C GLY A 688 1.42 34.93 -31.55
N GLY A 689 2.44 34.30 -32.13
CA GLY A 689 2.31 32.96 -32.76
C GLY A 689 2.34 31.78 -31.78
N PHE A 690 3.27 31.77 -30.83
CA PHE A 690 3.45 30.69 -29.84
C PHE A 690 2.89 31.14 -28.49
N LYS A 691 1.91 30.42 -27.95
CA LYS A 691 1.50 30.64 -26.57
C LYS A 691 2.55 30.02 -25.66
N ALA A 692 3.19 30.83 -24.82
CA ALA A 692 4.09 30.34 -23.79
C ALA A 692 3.36 29.46 -22.75
N GLU A 693 2.02 29.50 -22.70
CA GLU A 693 1.20 28.75 -21.76
C GLU A 693 0.02 28.05 -22.45
N ARG A 694 -0.21 26.78 -22.10
CA ARG A 694 -1.35 25.94 -22.52
C ARG A 694 -2.21 25.61 -21.31
N TRP A 695 -3.50 25.91 -21.36
CA TRP A 695 -4.44 25.42 -20.34
C TRP A 695 -4.70 23.92 -20.53
N GLU A 696 -4.71 23.18 -19.42
CA GLU A 696 -5.14 21.79 -19.36
C GLU A 696 -6.24 21.65 -18.31
N ASP A 697 -7.32 20.97 -18.70
CA ASP A 697 -8.35 20.56 -17.75
C ASP A 697 -7.82 19.49 -16.79
N GLY A 698 -8.34 19.51 -15.56
CA GLY A 698 -7.97 18.56 -14.53
C GLY A 698 -8.36 17.12 -14.86
N TYR A 699 -7.61 16.15 -14.35
CA TYR A 699 -7.85 14.73 -14.61
C TYR A 699 -7.26 13.84 -13.52
N THR A 700 -7.92 12.71 -13.29
CA THR A 700 -7.47 11.67 -12.37
C THR A 700 -6.51 10.69 -13.08
N VAL A 701 -5.53 10.18 -12.34
CA VAL A 701 -4.64 9.07 -12.74
C VAL A 701 -4.72 8.01 -11.66
N GLY A 702 -5.31 6.86 -11.97
CA GLY A 702 -5.25 5.70 -11.07
C GLY A 702 -3.87 5.07 -11.04
N ARG A 703 -3.53 4.44 -9.92
CA ARG A 703 -2.29 3.71 -9.73
C ARG A 703 -2.56 2.22 -9.59
N ASP A 704 -1.54 1.41 -9.87
CA ASP A 704 -1.60 -0.04 -9.74
C ASP A 704 -2.14 -0.45 -8.37
N ALA A 705 -2.96 -1.51 -8.37
CA ALA A 705 -3.36 -2.21 -7.17
C ALA A 705 -2.22 -3.10 -6.64
N GLY A 706 -2.39 -3.55 -5.41
CA GLY A 706 -1.43 -4.31 -4.64
C GLY A 706 -1.45 -5.81 -4.91
N ARG A 707 -0.93 -6.57 -3.95
CA ARG A 707 -0.82 -8.04 -4.04
C ARG A 707 -1.13 -8.78 -2.74
N ILE A 708 -1.68 -9.98 -2.88
CA ILE A 708 -1.74 -10.98 -1.82
C ILE A 708 -0.77 -12.12 -2.16
N THR A 709 0.04 -12.54 -1.21
CA THR A 709 0.91 -13.72 -1.32
C THR A 709 0.60 -14.70 -0.19
N ILE A 710 0.25 -15.94 -0.53
CA ILE A 710 -0.08 -17.03 0.38
C ILE A 710 1.01 -18.09 0.29
N ALA A 711 1.93 -18.06 1.25
CA ALA A 711 2.99 -19.04 1.44
C ALA A 711 2.46 -20.18 2.33
N SER A 712 1.64 -21.07 1.76
CA SER A 712 1.02 -22.17 2.52
C SER A 712 0.80 -23.43 1.68
N PRO A 713 1.03 -24.65 2.23
CA PRO A 713 0.67 -25.90 1.58
C PRO A 713 -0.84 -26.18 1.62
N THR A 714 -1.56 -25.62 2.62
CA THR A 714 -2.98 -25.85 2.87
C THR A 714 -3.74 -24.53 2.96
N THR A 715 -4.56 -24.22 1.96
CA THR A 715 -5.31 -22.95 1.90
C THR A 715 -6.80 -23.18 1.74
N THR A 716 -7.62 -22.52 2.56
CA THR A 716 -9.07 -22.40 2.35
C THR A 716 -9.42 -20.92 2.31
N PHE A 717 -9.69 -20.39 1.12
CA PHE A 717 -9.91 -18.96 0.91
C PHE A 717 -11.32 -18.70 0.37
N GLU A 718 -12.20 -18.25 1.24
CA GLU A 718 -13.59 -17.89 0.94
C GLU A 718 -13.86 -16.39 1.11
N ALA A 719 -12.84 -15.63 1.55
CA ALA A 719 -12.92 -14.20 1.80
C ALA A 719 -12.98 -13.37 0.51
N ASP A 720 -13.48 -12.13 0.62
CA ASP A 720 -13.56 -11.20 -0.49
C ASP A 720 -12.21 -10.52 -0.73
N ILE A 721 -11.77 -10.45 -2.00
CA ILE A 721 -10.61 -9.65 -2.41
C ILE A 721 -11.10 -8.42 -3.15
N ILE A 722 -10.67 -7.24 -2.73
CA ILE A 722 -10.93 -5.97 -3.43
C ILE A 722 -9.64 -5.58 -4.16
N ALA A 723 -9.64 -5.77 -5.47
CA ALA A 723 -8.47 -5.62 -6.35
C ALA A 723 -8.57 -4.42 -7.32
N ASP A 724 -9.59 -3.58 -7.14
CA ASP A 724 -9.98 -2.51 -8.06
C ASP A 724 -8.89 -1.46 -8.28
N VAL A 725 -8.89 -0.88 -9.48
CA VAL A 725 -8.14 0.34 -9.83
C VAL A 725 -9.09 1.44 -10.29
N VAL A 726 -8.62 2.68 -10.27
CA VAL A 726 -9.21 3.77 -11.05
C VAL A 726 -8.53 3.77 -12.42
N ASN A 727 -9.26 4.03 -13.50
CA ASN A 727 -8.67 4.36 -14.80
C ASN A 727 -9.22 5.71 -15.24
N GLY A 728 -8.36 6.73 -15.25
CA GLY A 728 -8.70 8.06 -15.74
C GLY A 728 -8.84 8.09 -17.26
N GLN A 729 -9.56 9.08 -17.78
CA GLN A 729 -9.85 9.21 -19.21
C GLN A 729 -8.57 9.19 -20.10
N ARG A 730 -7.45 9.73 -19.60
CA ARG A 730 -6.17 9.76 -20.32
C ARG A 730 -5.36 8.45 -20.24
N GLN A 731 -5.74 7.51 -19.39
CA GLN A 731 -5.07 6.22 -19.25
C GLN A 731 -5.56 5.27 -20.35
N THR A 732 -4.89 5.31 -21.50
CA THR A 732 -5.21 4.52 -22.71
C THR A 732 -4.03 3.69 -23.22
N GLY A 733 -2.83 3.91 -22.68
CA GLY A 733 -1.61 3.21 -23.06
C GLY A 733 -1.43 1.88 -22.34
N ALA A 734 -0.96 0.87 -23.08
CA ALA A 734 -0.50 -0.40 -22.53
C ALA A 734 0.74 -0.22 -21.62
N ARG A 735 0.95 -1.15 -20.69
CA ARG A 735 2.12 -1.14 -19.82
C ARG A 735 3.39 -1.46 -20.62
N VAL A 736 4.43 -0.64 -20.44
CA VAL A 736 5.75 -0.88 -21.03
C VAL A 736 6.36 -2.16 -20.43
N ALA A 737 6.87 -3.04 -21.30
CA ALA A 737 7.52 -4.28 -20.88
C ALA A 737 8.74 -4.00 -19.98
N GLY A 738 8.94 -4.84 -18.96
CA GLY A 738 10.04 -4.71 -17.99
C GLY A 738 9.77 -3.76 -16.81
N VAL A 739 8.77 -2.86 -16.88
CA VAL A 739 8.47 -1.92 -15.78
C VAL A 739 7.57 -2.58 -14.73
N THR A 740 8.17 -3.04 -13.64
CA THR A 740 7.44 -3.72 -12.53
C THR A 740 6.90 -2.76 -11.47
N ASP A 741 7.56 -1.62 -11.22
CA ASP A 741 7.11 -0.63 -10.24
C ASP A 741 6.06 0.33 -10.83
N GLY A 742 4.81 0.20 -10.37
CA GLY A 742 3.68 1.03 -10.80
C GLY A 742 3.83 2.54 -10.54
N TYR A 743 4.72 2.91 -9.62
CA TYR A 743 5.07 4.31 -9.36
C TYR A 743 5.77 4.97 -10.56
N LYS A 744 6.61 4.21 -11.29
CA LYS A 744 7.40 4.70 -12.43
C LYS A 744 6.59 4.84 -13.73
N LEU A 745 5.29 4.49 -13.72
CA LEU A 745 4.43 4.61 -14.89
C LEU A 745 4.00 6.06 -15.14
N THR A 746 3.90 6.42 -16.42
CA THR A 746 3.39 7.72 -16.87
C THR A 746 1.89 7.83 -16.62
N GLN A 747 1.38 9.07 -16.62
CA GLN A 747 -0.01 9.42 -16.36
C GLN A 747 -0.99 8.84 -17.41
N ASN A 748 -0.49 8.35 -18.54
CA ASN A 748 -1.29 7.82 -19.66
C ASN A 748 -1.30 6.28 -19.71
N THR A 749 -0.57 5.57 -18.83
CA THR A 749 -0.58 4.11 -18.75
C THR A 749 -1.76 3.62 -17.90
N VAL A 750 -2.48 2.60 -18.37
CA VAL A 750 -3.56 1.93 -17.62
C VAL A 750 -3.03 1.25 -16.35
N ALA A 751 -3.72 1.45 -15.23
CA ALA A 751 -3.39 0.82 -13.96
C ALA A 751 -3.75 -0.66 -13.96
N LEU A 752 -2.90 -1.52 -13.37
CA LEU A 752 -3.17 -2.95 -13.26
C LEU A 752 -3.97 -3.31 -11.99
N PRO A 753 -5.05 -4.10 -12.10
CA PRO A 753 -5.77 -4.65 -10.95
C PRO A 753 -4.92 -5.61 -10.12
N GLY A 754 -5.35 -5.83 -8.88
CA GLY A 754 -4.56 -6.51 -7.86
C GLY A 754 -4.30 -7.99 -8.16
N THR A 755 -3.25 -8.54 -7.55
CA THR A 755 -2.76 -9.90 -7.84
C THR A 755 -2.84 -10.85 -6.64
N LEU A 756 -3.03 -12.13 -6.92
CA LEU A 756 -3.00 -13.22 -5.94
C LEU A 756 -1.89 -14.22 -6.29
N ALA A 757 -1.00 -14.54 -5.36
CA ALA A 757 0.08 -15.49 -5.57
C ALA A 757 0.07 -16.60 -4.49
N LEU A 758 0.07 -17.87 -4.92
CA LEU A 758 0.37 -19.03 -4.09
C LEU A 758 1.83 -19.44 -4.30
N GLN A 759 2.71 -18.82 -3.51
CA GLN A 759 4.15 -19.04 -3.55
C GLN A 759 4.77 -18.72 -2.18
N GLY A 760 5.88 -19.37 -1.87
CA GLY A 760 6.70 -19.12 -0.69
C GLY A 760 7.99 -18.39 -1.05
N TYR A 761 8.85 -18.21 -0.04
CA TYR A 761 10.20 -17.69 -0.18
C TYR A 761 11.18 -18.68 0.45
N GLY A 762 12.20 -19.08 -0.32
CA GLY A 762 13.33 -19.87 0.14
C GLY A 762 14.64 -19.11 -0.04
N VAL A 763 15.77 -19.72 0.31
CA VAL A 763 17.11 -19.19 0.02
C VAL A 763 17.80 -20.13 -0.95
N ILE A 764 18.10 -19.64 -2.16
CA ILE A 764 18.81 -20.38 -3.21
C ILE A 764 20.03 -19.54 -3.60
N ASN A 765 21.21 -20.16 -3.72
CA ASN A 765 22.47 -19.48 -4.03
C ASN A 765 22.74 -18.22 -3.19
N ASN A 766 22.36 -18.27 -1.90
CA ASN A 766 22.44 -17.14 -0.96
C ASN A 766 21.64 -15.89 -1.42
N ALA A 767 20.49 -16.09 -2.06
CA ALA A 767 19.52 -15.04 -2.40
C ALA A 767 18.09 -15.48 -2.01
N PRO A 768 17.27 -14.61 -1.38
CA PRO A 768 15.85 -14.86 -1.18
C PRO A 768 15.15 -15.04 -2.52
N THR A 769 14.67 -16.25 -2.79
CA THR A 769 14.11 -16.66 -4.08
C THR A 769 12.68 -17.16 -3.87
N PRO A 770 11.70 -16.69 -4.66
CA PRO A 770 10.37 -17.28 -4.67
C PRO A 770 10.41 -18.78 -4.98
N VAL A 771 9.59 -19.59 -4.30
CA VAL A 771 9.53 -21.05 -4.45
C VAL A 771 8.08 -21.55 -4.38
N ALA A 772 7.81 -22.77 -4.86
CA ALA A 772 6.52 -23.42 -4.67
C ALA A 772 6.22 -23.62 -3.17
N SER A 773 5.03 -23.22 -2.73
CA SER A 773 4.55 -23.44 -1.35
C SER A 773 3.28 -24.26 -1.27
N ALA A 774 2.43 -24.21 -2.31
CA ALA A 774 1.21 -25.00 -2.35
C ALA A 774 1.53 -26.47 -2.62
N THR A 775 0.70 -27.39 -2.10
CA THR A 775 0.88 -28.83 -2.36
C THR A 775 0.05 -29.31 -3.54
N LYS A 776 -1.28 -29.21 -3.47
CA LYS A 776 -2.20 -29.34 -4.62
C LYS A 776 -3.14 -28.15 -4.62
N VAL A 777 -3.51 -27.63 -5.79
CA VAL A 777 -4.43 -26.48 -5.91
C VAL A 777 -5.60 -26.84 -6.81
N THR A 778 -6.82 -26.51 -6.37
CA THR A 778 -8.04 -26.70 -7.17
C THR A 778 -8.86 -25.41 -7.21
N PHE A 779 -9.21 -24.98 -8.43
CA PHE A 779 -10.22 -23.96 -8.70
C PHE A 779 -11.51 -24.65 -9.14
N SER A 780 -12.57 -24.55 -8.32
CA SER A 780 -13.83 -25.26 -8.54
C SER A 780 -15.01 -24.59 -7.84
N ASN A 781 -16.20 -24.72 -8.42
CA ASN A 781 -17.46 -24.28 -7.80
C ASN A 781 -18.13 -25.35 -6.93
N ALA A 782 -17.55 -26.55 -6.85
CA ALA A 782 -17.97 -27.58 -5.91
C ALA A 782 -17.68 -27.17 -4.45
N ALA A 783 -18.28 -27.90 -3.50
CA ALA A 783 -17.93 -27.76 -2.10
C ALA A 783 -16.47 -28.17 -1.86
N ALA A 784 -15.76 -27.43 -1.00
CA ALA A 784 -14.41 -27.76 -0.59
C ALA A 784 -14.36 -29.16 0.07
N PRO A 785 -13.26 -29.92 -0.07
CA PRO A 785 -13.10 -31.21 0.59
C PRO A 785 -13.16 -31.06 2.11
N ALA A 786 -13.76 -32.05 2.79
CA ALA A 786 -13.95 -32.03 4.25
C ALA A 786 -12.63 -32.04 5.03
N ASP A 787 -11.56 -32.58 4.45
CA ASP A 787 -10.19 -32.45 4.92
C ASP A 787 -9.36 -31.70 3.85
N PRO A 788 -8.92 -30.46 4.11
CA PRO A 788 -8.08 -29.70 3.19
C PRO A 788 -6.59 -30.02 3.32
N THR A 789 -6.16 -30.94 4.18
CA THR A 789 -4.73 -31.18 4.49
C THR A 789 -3.90 -31.45 3.22
N GLY A 790 -2.93 -30.57 2.92
CA GLY A 790 -2.11 -30.66 1.71
C GLY A 790 -2.83 -30.27 0.42
N ALA A 791 -3.96 -29.57 0.52
CA ALA A 791 -4.72 -29.03 -0.59
C ALA A 791 -5.06 -27.55 -0.37
N SER A 792 -5.07 -26.79 -1.46
CA SER A 792 -5.54 -25.41 -1.49
C SER A 792 -6.77 -25.33 -2.39
N TRP A 793 -7.88 -24.84 -1.84
CA TRP A 793 -9.17 -24.79 -2.52
C TRP A 793 -9.65 -23.36 -2.70
N PHE A 794 -10.08 -23.04 -3.92
CA PHE A 794 -10.59 -21.74 -4.32
C PHE A 794 -11.90 -21.89 -5.09
N ASN A 795 -12.91 -21.09 -4.73
CA ASN A 795 -14.14 -21.01 -5.49
C ASN A 795 -13.91 -20.20 -6.79
N ALA A 796 -14.14 -20.83 -7.95
CA ALA A 796 -13.78 -20.25 -9.24
C ALA A 796 -14.61 -19.00 -9.59
N ASP A 797 -15.91 -19.02 -9.29
CA ASP A 797 -16.81 -17.86 -9.46
C ASP A 797 -16.38 -16.68 -8.57
N ALA A 798 -16.06 -16.93 -7.30
CA ALA A 798 -15.60 -15.90 -6.37
C ALA A 798 -14.30 -15.25 -6.87
N ILE A 799 -13.28 -16.06 -7.18
CA ILE A 799 -11.99 -15.58 -7.70
C ILE A 799 -12.18 -14.77 -9.00
N SER A 800 -13.07 -15.23 -9.89
CA SER A 800 -13.40 -14.50 -11.12
C SER A 800 -14.13 -13.17 -10.86
N SER A 801 -14.97 -13.11 -9.82
CA SER A 801 -15.71 -11.90 -9.47
C SER A 801 -14.86 -10.79 -8.84
N PHE A 802 -13.66 -11.12 -8.32
CA PHE A 802 -12.73 -10.15 -7.75
C PHE A 802 -11.97 -9.31 -8.79
N GLY A 803 -12.06 -9.62 -10.09
CA GLY A 803 -11.43 -8.82 -11.14
C GLY A 803 -9.90 -8.74 -11.05
N LEU A 804 -9.25 -9.82 -10.62
CA LEU A 804 -7.79 -9.86 -10.40
C LEU A 804 -7.01 -9.59 -11.70
N GLY A 805 -5.95 -8.79 -11.60
CA GLY A 805 -4.98 -8.54 -12.67
C GLY A 805 -3.91 -9.63 -12.79
N GLY A 806 -3.90 -10.60 -11.87
CA GLY A 806 -3.04 -11.76 -12.01
C GLY A 806 -3.25 -12.83 -10.93
N ILE A 807 -3.03 -14.07 -11.32
CA ILE A 807 -2.98 -15.23 -10.42
C ILE A 807 -1.73 -16.05 -10.72
N THR A 808 -0.85 -16.16 -9.73
CA THR A 808 0.33 -17.03 -9.76
C THR A 808 0.10 -18.23 -8.83
N VAL A 809 0.36 -19.46 -9.29
CA VAL A 809 0.20 -20.68 -8.49
C VAL A 809 1.36 -21.62 -8.70
N TRP A 810 2.21 -21.76 -7.69
CA TRP A 810 3.35 -22.66 -7.74
C TRP A 810 3.15 -23.81 -6.74
N SER A 811 2.94 -25.01 -7.28
CA SER A 811 2.39 -26.18 -6.58
C SER A 811 3.29 -27.40 -6.72
N THR A 812 3.63 -28.05 -5.61
CA THR A 812 4.57 -29.19 -5.60
C THR A 812 3.99 -30.50 -6.12
N LYS A 813 2.67 -30.59 -6.38
CA LYS A 813 2.04 -31.78 -6.99
C LYS A 813 1.17 -31.47 -8.20
N GLY A 814 0.30 -30.45 -8.13
CA GLY A 814 -0.57 -30.15 -9.28
C GLY A 814 -1.54 -28.99 -9.10
N VAL A 815 -2.05 -28.51 -10.23
CA VAL A 815 -3.09 -27.48 -10.34
C VAL A 815 -4.24 -28.04 -11.18
N THR A 816 -5.46 -27.94 -10.68
CA THR A 816 -6.67 -28.40 -11.39
C THR A 816 -7.69 -27.27 -11.49
N VAL A 817 -8.22 -27.03 -12.69
CA VAL A 817 -9.25 -26.02 -12.96
C VAL A 817 -10.48 -26.71 -13.53
N THR A 818 -11.50 -26.93 -12.69
CA THR A 818 -12.74 -27.63 -13.11
C THR A 818 -13.83 -26.67 -13.61
N ASP A 819 -13.77 -25.42 -13.19
CA ASP A 819 -14.76 -24.38 -13.46
C ASP A 819 -14.08 -23.13 -14.02
N ALA A 820 -14.85 -22.27 -14.69
CA ALA A 820 -14.28 -21.15 -15.44
C ALA A 820 -13.59 -20.13 -14.53
N LEU A 821 -12.39 -19.69 -14.92
CA LEU A 821 -11.58 -18.71 -14.23
C LEU A 821 -11.35 -17.51 -15.16
N THR A 822 -11.82 -16.34 -14.75
CA THR A 822 -11.73 -15.11 -15.54
C THR A 822 -10.98 -14.03 -14.77
N LEU A 823 -9.93 -13.48 -15.39
CA LEU A 823 -9.19 -12.33 -14.89
C LEU A 823 -9.70 -11.03 -15.52
N ALA A 824 -9.31 -9.90 -14.93
CA ALA A 824 -9.46 -8.61 -15.60
C ALA A 824 -8.67 -8.59 -16.93
N PRO A 825 -9.08 -7.79 -17.93
CA PRO A 825 -8.32 -7.63 -19.17
C PRO A 825 -6.90 -7.08 -18.91
N GLY A 826 -5.93 -7.57 -19.66
CA GLY A 826 -4.50 -7.40 -19.38
C GLY A 826 -3.96 -8.34 -18.29
N GLY A 827 -4.83 -9.14 -17.66
CA GLY A 827 -4.49 -9.99 -16.53
C GLY A 827 -3.60 -11.19 -16.87
N LYS A 828 -2.92 -11.76 -15.86
CA LYS A 828 -1.92 -12.81 -16.06
C LYS A 828 -2.20 -14.08 -15.26
N VAL A 829 -2.29 -15.22 -15.92
CA VAL A 829 -2.25 -16.54 -15.26
C VAL A 829 -0.83 -17.08 -15.37
N ASP A 830 -0.25 -17.50 -14.24
CA ASP A 830 1.05 -18.19 -14.20
C ASP A 830 0.97 -19.41 -13.26
N PHE A 831 0.82 -20.60 -13.81
CA PHE A 831 0.74 -21.85 -13.04
C PHE A 831 1.98 -22.71 -13.27
N ALA A 832 2.67 -23.08 -12.20
CA ALA A 832 3.82 -23.97 -12.20
C ALA A 832 3.53 -25.21 -11.34
N ALA A 833 3.49 -26.39 -11.93
CA ALA A 833 3.32 -27.65 -11.21
C ALA A 833 3.75 -28.87 -12.04
N PRO A 834 3.92 -30.06 -11.41
CA PRO A 834 4.13 -31.30 -12.14
C PRO A 834 2.93 -31.73 -13.01
N SER A 835 1.69 -31.54 -12.54
CA SER A 835 0.46 -31.80 -13.32
C SER A 835 -0.41 -30.55 -13.36
N ILE A 836 -0.81 -30.11 -14.56
CA ILE A 836 -1.75 -29.01 -14.74
C ILE A 836 -2.91 -29.48 -15.61
N ASP A 837 -4.10 -29.58 -15.03
CA ASP A 837 -5.29 -30.13 -15.67
C ASP A 837 -6.40 -29.07 -15.75
N VAL A 838 -6.79 -28.69 -16.98
CA VAL A 838 -7.73 -27.61 -17.26
C VAL A 838 -8.95 -28.17 -17.99
N TYR A 839 -10.10 -28.18 -17.31
CA TYR A 839 -11.39 -28.68 -17.82
C TYR A 839 -12.34 -27.58 -18.29
N ALA A 840 -12.06 -26.32 -17.94
CA ALA A 840 -12.94 -25.18 -18.19
C ALA A 840 -12.21 -24.01 -18.87
N SER A 841 -12.84 -22.84 -18.94
CA SER A 841 -12.25 -21.66 -19.58
C SER A 841 -11.28 -20.93 -18.65
N LEU A 842 -10.05 -20.68 -19.11
CA LEU A 842 -9.11 -19.71 -18.56
C LEU A 842 -9.16 -18.44 -19.41
N THR A 843 -9.66 -17.33 -18.86
CA THR A 843 -9.85 -16.07 -19.60
C THR A 843 -8.94 -14.97 -19.06
N ALA A 844 -8.06 -14.45 -19.92
CA ALA A 844 -7.07 -13.41 -19.60
C ALA A 844 -6.86 -12.51 -20.84
N ARG A 845 -7.94 -11.86 -21.29
CA ARG A 845 -8.01 -11.11 -22.56
C ARG A 845 -7.01 -9.96 -22.65
N GLY A 846 -6.22 -9.91 -23.72
CA GLY A 846 -5.11 -8.96 -23.91
C GLY A 846 -4.01 -9.07 -22.86
N GLY A 847 -3.96 -10.18 -22.11
CA GLY A 847 -3.03 -10.44 -21.02
C GLY A 847 -2.07 -11.58 -21.34
N SER A 848 -1.93 -12.55 -20.44
CA SER A 848 -1.13 -13.76 -20.73
C SER A 848 -1.56 -14.98 -19.92
N VAL A 849 -1.38 -16.18 -20.50
CA VAL A 849 -1.53 -17.47 -19.79
C VAL A 849 -0.24 -18.28 -19.94
N SER A 850 0.43 -18.52 -18.81
CA SER A 850 1.63 -19.34 -18.65
C SER A 850 1.27 -20.57 -17.82
N LEU A 851 1.38 -21.76 -18.40
CA LEU A 851 1.28 -23.04 -17.67
C LEU A 851 2.58 -23.82 -17.89
N GLY A 852 3.19 -24.33 -16.83
CA GLY A 852 4.46 -25.05 -16.95
C GLY A 852 4.90 -25.79 -15.71
N SER A 853 6.16 -26.22 -15.71
CA SER A 853 6.78 -26.94 -14.59
C SER A 853 7.92 -26.16 -13.90
N LEU A 854 8.12 -24.87 -14.22
CA LEU A 854 9.14 -24.02 -13.60
C LEU A 854 8.53 -23.04 -12.58
N ALA A 855 8.84 -23.23 -11.30
CA ALA A 855 8.61 -22.22 -10.26
C ALA A 855 9.83 -21.29 -10.20
N GLY A 856 9.81 -20.21 -10.97
CA GLY A 856 10.98 -19.34 -11.17
C GLY A 856 12.12 -20.12 -11.84
N ALA A 857 13.21 -20.35 -11.11
CA ALA A 857 14.36 -21.14 -11.58
C ALA A 857 14.32 -22.62 -11.14
N VAL A 858 13.26 -23.05 -10.44
CA VAL A 858 13.16 -24.41 -9.87
C VAL A 858 12.23 -25.28 -10.71
N GLY A 859 12.76 -26.37 -11.26
CA GLY A 859 11.96 -27.40 -11.93
C GLY A 859 11.15 -28.25 -10.93
N LEU A 860 9.86 -28.37 -11.19
CA LEU A 860 8.90 -29.17 -10.45
C LEU A 860 8.62 -30.45 -11.25
N ILE A 861 8.80 -31.61 -10.62
CA ILE A 861 8.56 -32.93 -11.21
C ILE A 861 7.74 -33.78 -10.23
N ASP A 862 7.00 -34.78 -10.75
CA ASP A 862 6.27 -35.72 -9.90
C ASP A 862 7.22 -36.77 -9.27
N ALA A 863 6.65 -37.68 -8.48
CA ALA A 863 7.43 -38.75 -7.83
C ALA A 863 8.07 -39.76 -8.81
N ASN A 864 7.68 -39.74 -10.08
CA ASN A 864 8.19 -40.61 -11.15
C ASN A 864 9.09 -39.86 -12.14
N GLY A 865 9.35 -38.55 -11.94
CA GLY A 865 10.09 -37.71 -12.88
C GLY A 865 9.30 -37.24 -14.11
N ALA A 866 7.98 -37.40 -14.09
CA ALA A 866 7.06 -36.99 -15.16
C ALA A 866 6.46 -35.60 -14.90
N VAL A 867 6.06 -34.93 -15.98
CA VAL A 867 5.31 -33.67 -15.98
C VAL A 867 4.24 -33.64 -17.08
N HIS A 868 3.10 -32.99 -16.83
CA HIS A 868 1.95 -32.97 -17.75
C HIS A 868 1.19 -31.64 -17.76
N ILE A 869 0.73 -31.23 -18.94
CA ILE A 869 -0.31 -30.20 -19.12
C ILE A 869 -1.46 -30.78 -19.97
N GLY A 870 -2.66 -30.86 -19.38
CA GLY A 870 -3.89 -31.31 -20.03
C GLY A 870 -4.87 -30.16 -20.23
N LEU A 871 -5.22 -29.87 -21.48
CA LEU A 871 -6.34 -28.99 -21.85
C LEU A 871 -7.48 -29.85 -22.39
N HIS A 872 -8.47 -30.10 -21.56
CA HIS A 872 -9.48 -31.13 -21.80
C HIS A 872 -10.61 -30.70 -22.75
N SER A 873 -11.45 -31.66 -23.16
CA SER A 873 -12.55 -31.42 -24.08
C SER A 873 -13.50 -30.32 -23.57
N GLY A 874 -13.68 -29.26 -24.35
CA GLY A 874 -14.49 -28.09 -23.98
C GLY A 874 -13.74 -26.99 -23.21
N ALA A 875 -12.51 -27.23 -22.77
CA ALA A 875 -11.68 -26.21 -22.13
C ALA A 875 -11.18 -25.18 -23.16
N MET A 876 -11.08 -23.91 -22.73
CA MET A 876 -10.65 -22.80 -23.59
C MET A 876 -9.63 -21.91 -22.88
N ILE A 877 -8.53 -21.58 -23.53
CA ILE A 877 -7.67 -20.47 -23.14
C ILE A 877 -8.05 -19.25 -24.01
N ASP A 878 -8.67 -18.23 -23.41
CA ASP A 878 -9.13 -16.99 -24.08
C ASP A 878 -8.27 -15.80 -23.67
N THR A 879 -7.22 -15.53 -24.46
CA THR A 879 -6.36 -14.34 -24.30
C THR A 879 -6.64 -13.26 -25.35
N ARG A 880 -7.70 -13.39 -26.16
CA ARG A 880 -8.03 -12.44 -27.23
C ARG A 880 -8.01 -10.97 -26.81
N GLY A 881 -7.62 -10.09 -27.73
CA GLY A 881 -7.72 -8.65 -27.54
C GLY A 881 -9.16 -8.17 -27.44
N LEU A 882 -9.38 -7.03 -26.79
CA LEU A 882 -10.70 -6.44 -26.63
C LEU A 882 -11.15 -5.67 -27.88
N TRP A 883 -12.47 -5.64 -28.09
CA TRP A 883 -13.11 -4.72 -29.00
C TRP A 883 -13.68 -3.50 -28.26
N THR A 884 -13.54 -2.29 -28.82
CA THR A 884 -14.20 -1.08 -28.31
C THR A 884 -14.66 -0.14 -29.43
N ASN A 885 -15.64 0.72 -29.15
CA ASN A 885 -16.15 1.72 -30.10
C ASN A 885 -16.37 3.08 -29.41
N LEU A 886 -15.29 3.86 -29.38
CA LEU A 886 -15.22 5.19 -28.76
C LEU A 886 -15.96 6.27 -29.57
N LEU A 887 -16.45 5.97 -30.77
CA LEU A 887 -17.34 6.88 -31.51
C LEU A 887 -18.77 6.83 -30.97
N THR A 888 -19.20 5.68 -30.45
CA THR A 888 -20.54 5.49 -29.85
C THR A 888 -20.52 5.56 -28.32
N ASP A 889 -19.39 5.26 -27.70
CA ASP A 889 -19.18 5.32 -26.25
C ASP A 889 -17.80 5.91 -25.93
N PRO A 890 -17.65 7.25 -26.04
CA PRO A 890 -16.36 7.92 -25.88
C PRO A 890 -15.81 7.87 -24.46
N ASP A 891 -16.65 7.62 -23.43
CA ASP A 891 -16.30 7.90 -22.03
C ASP A 891 -16.26 6.66 -21.13
N ALA A 892 -16.98 5.56 -21.43
CA ALA A 892 -17.05 4.43 -20.50
C ALA A 892 -15.76 3.59 -20.42
N ASP A 893 -14.97 3.53 -21.51
CA ASP A 893 -14.02 2.44 -21.74
C ASP A 893 -12.74 2.83 -22.53
N GLN A 894 -12.25 4.08 -22.45
CA GLN A 894 -11.02 4.49 -23.17
C GLN A 894 -9.78 3.65 -22.80
N TRP A 895 -9.72 3.16 -21.56
CA TRP A 895 -8.67 2.25 -21.07
C TRP A 895 -8.59 0.93 -21.85
N ARG A 896 -9.67 0.49 -22.52
CA ARG A 896 -9.66 -0.72 -23.36
C ARG A 896 -8.68 -0.64 -24.53
N LEU A 897 -8.28 0.57 -24.95
CA LEU A 897 -7.24 0.76 -25.97
C LEU A 897 -5.90 0.10 -25.59
N ALA A 898 -5.61 -0.04 -24.29
CA ALA A 898 -4.40 -0.68 -23.77
C ALA A 898 -4.37 -2.21 -23.94
N VAL A 899 -5.50 -2.83 -24.32
CA VAL A 899 -5.70 -4.29 -24.35
C VAL A 899 -6.43 -4.75 -25.62
N ILE A 900 -6.25 -4.02 -26.74
CA ILE A 900 -6.78 -4.42 -28.06
C ILE A 900 -5.93 -5.50 -28.76
N ASP A 901 -4.66 -5.65 -28.37
CA ASP A 901 -3.81 -6.74 -28.83
C ASP A 901 -4.21 -8.06 -28.13
N GLY A 902 -4.03 -9.18 -28.83
CA GLY A 902 -4.11 -10.51 -28.25
C GLY A 902 -3.04 -10.72 -27.19
N GLY A 903 -3.32 -11.59 -26.23
CA GLY A 903 -2.40 -11.97 -25.16
C GLY A 903 -1.66 -13.26 -25.45
N ALA A 904 -0.40 -13.35 -25.02
CA ALA A 904 0.45 -14.51 -25.26
C ALA A 904 0.02 -15.74 -24.45
N VAL A 905 0.16 -16.93 -25.04
CA VAL A 905 -0.07 -18.21 -24.36
C VAL A 905 1.20 -19.05 -24.40
N SER A 906 1.64 -19.57 -23.26
CA SER A 906 2.82 -20.42 -23.14
C SER A 906 2.48 -21.68 -22.35
N LEU A 907 2.58 -22.85 -22.97
CA LEU A 907 2.53 -24.16 -22.32
C LEU A 907 3.93 -24.78 -22.42
N GLN A 908 4.71 -24.69 -21.33
CA GLN A 908 6.15 -25.02 -21.34
C GLN A 908 6.54 -25.94 -20.20
N LEU A 909 7.00 -27.14 -20.55
CA LEU A 909 7.53 -28.13 -19.63
C LEU A 909 9.06 -28.15 -19.68
N THR A 910 9.67 -28.23 -18.50
CA THR A 910 11.12 -28.38 -18.29
C THR A 910 11.36 -29.49 -17.26
N GLY A 911 12.21 -30.45 -17.58
CA GLY A 911 12.58 -31.52 -16.65
C GLY A 911 13.69 -31.10 -15.67
N GLY A 912 13.47 -31.35 -14.38
CA GLY A 912 14.46 -31.14 -13.32
C GLY A 912 15.58 -32.20 -13.26
N ASP A 913 16.58 -31.90 -12.42
CA ASP A 913 17.81 -32.64 -12.07
C ASP A 913 18.25 -33.81 -13.00
N LEU A 914 19.43 -33.67 -13.59
CA LEU A 914 20.02 -34.51 -14.65
C LEU A 914 20.26 -36.00 -14.30
N THR A 915 19.94 -36.45 -13.07
CA THR A 915 20.33 -37.77 -12.54
C THR A 915 19.37 -38.93 -12.85
N GLN A 916 18.10 -38.65 -13.21
CA GLN A 916 17.09 -39.70 -13.48
C GLN A 916 16.95 -40.06 -14.97
N THR A 917 16.77 -41.36 -15.25
CA THR A 917 16.86 -41.98 -16.59
C THR A 917 15.53 -42.14 -17.34
N THR A 918 14.39 -41.87 -16.71
CA THR A 918 13.07 -41.90 -17.36
C THR A 918 12.38 -40.57 -17.11
N ARG A 919 12.13 -39.78 -18.16
CA ARG A 919 11.32 -38.56 -18.08
C ARG A 919 10.34 -38.50 -19.25
N THR A 920 9.08 -38.20 -18.93
CA THR A 920 8.04 -37.84 -19.90
C THR A 920 7.52 -36.44 -19.58
N GLY A 921 7.20 -35.70 -20.64
CA GLY A 921 6.77 -34.29 -20.57
C GLY A 921 5.67 -34.07 -21.58
N ASP A 922 4.43 -34.33 -21.19
CA ASP A 922 3.34 -34.48 -22.16
C ASP A 922 2.42 -33.27 -22.15
N ILE A 923 2.10 -32.74 -23.33
CA ILE A 923 1.11 -31.67 -23.52
C ILE A 923 -0.03 -32.25 -24.35
N THR A 924 -1.23 -32.30 -23.77
CA THR A 924 -2.42 -32.86 -24.44
C THR A 924 -3.50 -31.80 -24.58
N LEU A 925 -3.82 -31.46 -25.83
CA LEU A 925 -5.00 -30.67 -26.18
C LEU A 925 -6.06 -31.63 -26.71
N ASP A 926 -7.07 -31.93 -25.91
CA ASP A 926 -8.14 -32.87 -26.24
C ASP A 926 -9.03 -32.34 -27.37
N LYS A 927 -9.73 -33.25 -28.05
CA LYS A 927 -10.70 -32.89 -29.10
C LYS A 927 -11.77 -31.96 -28.52
N GLY A 928 -11.92 -30.78 -29.14
CA GLY A 928 -12.87 -29.76 -28.69
C GLY A 928 -12.32 -28.76 -27.67
N SER A 929 -11.05 -28.86 -27.29
CA SER A 929 -10.34 -27.77 -26.60
C SER A 929 -9.96 -26.64 -27.57
N ARG A 930 -9.71 -25.43 -27.04
CA ARG A 930 -9.28 -24.27 -27.84
C ARG A 930 -8.26 -23.38 -27.13
N ILE A 931 -7.30 -22.85 -27.86
CA ILE A 931 -6.48 -21.68 -27.46
C ILE A 931 -6.76 -20.55 -28.46
N ASP A 932 -7.03 -19.34 -27.97
CA ASP A 932 -7.35 -18.17 -28.79
C ASP A 932 -6.64 -16.90 -28.29
N ALA A 933 -5.61 -16.50 -29.03
CA ALA A 933 -4.77 -15.32 -28.83
C ALA A 933 -4.99 -14.25 -29.90
N SER A 934 -6.16 -14.25 -30.57
CA SER A 934 -6.46 -13.34 -31.68
C SER A 934 -6.60 -11.88 -31.26
N ALA A 935 -6.33 -10.96 -32.19
CA ALA A 935 -6.52 -9.53 -32.06
C ALA A 935 -7.97 -9.14 -31.71
N GLY A 936 -8.08 -8.01 -31.01
CA GLY A 936 -9.27 -7.17 -30.96
C GLY A 936 -9.13 -5.94 -31.86
N GLY A 937 -9.64 -4.80 -31.41
CA GLY A 937 -9.54 -3.54 -32.14
C GLY A 937 -10.44 -2.44 -31.59
N ALA A 938 -10.32 -1.26 -32.17
CA ALA A 938 -11.06 -0.08 -31.73
C ALA A 938 -11.57 0.74 -32.92
N ILE A 939 -12.79 1.25 -32.82
CA ILE A 939 -13.17 2.49 -33.50
C ILE A 939 -12.86 3.63 -32.51
N LEU A 940 -12.01 4.56 -32.91
CA LEU A 940 -11.59 5.71 -32.11
C LEU A 940 -12.66 6.81 -32.13
N ALA A 941 -12.60 7.74 -31.18
CA ALA A 941 -13.55 8.86 -31.08
C ALA A 941 -13.57 9.78 -32.33
N ASN A 942 -12.50 9.75 -33.14
CA ASN A 942 -12.42 10.45 -34.44
C ASN A 942 -12.94 9.62 -35.63
N GLY A 943 -13.58 8.47 -35.37
CA GLY A 943 -14.13 7.54 -36.36
C GLY A 943 -13.09 6.69 -37.11
N LYS A 944 -11.79 6.83 -36.82
CA LYS A 944 -10.75 5.96 -37.42
C LYS A 944 -10.75 4.58 -36.76
N PHE A 945 -10.44 3.56 -37.54
CA PHE A 945 -10.17 2.21 -37.03
C PHE A 945 -8.72 2.10 -36.53
N SER A 946 -8.52 1.36 -35.43
CA SER A 946 -7.23 0.89 -34.93
C SER A 946 -7.33 -0.61 -34.66
N GLY A 947 -6.69 -1.44 -35.48
CA GLY A 947 -6.61 -2.88 -35.23
C GLY A 947 -5.63 -3.20 -34.09
N GLY A 948 -5.92 -4.26 -33.36
CA GLY A 948 -4.90 -4.92 -32.53
C GLY A 948 -4.05 -5.87 -33.37
N LYS A 949 -3.21 -6.66 -32.70
CA LYS A 949 -2.41 -7.75 -33.27
C LYS A 949 -2.74 -9.07 -32.59
N GLY A 950 -2.65 -10.19 -33.30
CA GLY A 950 -2.60 -11.52 -32.67
C GLY A 950 -1.28 -11.70 -31.91
N ALA A 951 -1.26 -12.61 -30.93
CA ALA A 951 -0.09 -12.92 -30.11
C ALA A 951 0.37 -14.38 -30.23
N ASP A 952 1.56 -14.66 -29.70
CA ASP A 952 2.20 -15.96 -29.80
C ASP A 952 1.50 -17.04 -28.96
N ILE A 953 1.45 -18.26 -29.51
CA ILE A 953 1.05 -19.48 -28.82
C ILE A 953 2.25 -20.43 -28.84
N THR A 954 2.88 -20.62 -27.69
CA THR A 954 4.06 -21.47 -27.51
C THR A 954 3.67 -22.79 -26.84
N LEU A 955 4.03 -23.91 -27.46
CA LEU A 955 3.83 -25.26 -26.94
C LEU A 955 5.18 -25.99 -26.92
N ALA A 956 5.74 -26.27 -25.74
CA ALA A 956 7.02 -26.97 -25.60
C ALA A 956 6.95 -28.06 -24.54
N THR A 957 7.05 -29.32 -24.98
CA THR A 957 7.06 -30.52 -24.12
C THR A 957 8.38 -30.70 -23.35
N TYR A 958 9.47 -30.06 -23.80
CA TYR A 958 10.75 -30.06 -23.10
C TYR A 958 11.66 -28.91 -23.60
N ASP A 959 11.81 -27.84 -22.83
CA ASP A 959 12.80 -26.78 -23.08
C ASP A 959 14.13 -27.07 -22.37
N TRP A 960 15.27 -26.87 -23.05
CA TRP A 960 16.61 -27.30 -22.62
C TRP A 960 17.56 -26.12 -22.40
N THR A 961 17.85 -25.80 -21.13
CA THR A 961 18.73 -24.68 -20.76
C THR A 961 20.22 -25.04 -20.57
N SER A 962 20.60 -26.31 -20.71
CA SER A 962 22.01 -26.75 -20.67
C SER A 962 22.29 -27.88 -21.67
N GLY A 963 23.35 -27.74 -22.47
CA GLY A 963 23.60 -28.52 -23.69
C GLY A 963 24.12 -29.96 -23.50
N ALA A 964 23.50 -30.75 -22.64
CA ALA A 964 23.79 -32.18 -22.47
C ALA A 964 22.62 -33.02 -22.98
N HIS A 965 22.77 -33.63 -24.16
CA HIS A 965 21.72 -34.45 -24.77
C HIS A 965 21.49 -35.77 -24.00
N GLN A 966 20.35 -35.87 -23.31
CA GLN A 966 19.74 -37.12 -22.87
C GLN A 966 18.31 -37.13 -23.39
N ALA A 967 17.90 -38.18 -24.13
CA ALA A 967 16.63 -38.19 -24.86
C ALA A 967 15.43 -38.37 -23.92
N GLY A 968 14.85 -37.26 -23.44
CA GLY A 968 13.52 -37.24 -22.83
C GLY A 968 12.42 -37.48 -23.87
N ALA A 969 11.39 -38.24 -23.51
CA ALA A 969 10.29 -38.57 -24.41
C ALA A 969 9.03 -37.79 -24.02
N GLY A 970 8.85 -36.59 -24.56
CA GLY A 970 7.65 -35.77 -24.36
C GLY A 970 6.71 -35.81 -25.57
N VAL A 971 5.44 -36.12 -25.36
CA VAL A 971 4.42 -36.22 -26.41
C VAL A 971 3.57 -34.96 -26.47
N LEU A 972 3.55 -34.29 -27.62
CA LEU A 972 2.59 -33.22 -27.92
C LEU A 972 1.39 -33.80 -28.68
N THR A 973 0.24 -33.90 -28.02
CA THR A 973 -1.01 -34.37 -28.61
C THR A 973 -1.89 -33.17 -28.97
N LEU A 974 -2.04 -32.88 -30.26
CA LEU A 974 -2.77 -31.70 -30.75
C LEU A 974 -4.10 -32.09 -31.43
N ASN A 975 -5.15 -32.33 -30.62
CA ASN A 975 -6.52 -32.56 -31.12
C ASN A 975 -7.45 -31.34 -30.93
N GLY A 976 -6.99 -30.29 -30.25
CA GLY A 976 -7.67 -29.00 -30.07
C GLY A 976 -7.46 -28.02 -31.22
N ALA A 977 -8.10 -26.84 -31.11
CA ALA A 977 -7.95 -25.74 -32.07
C ALA A 977 -7.05 -24.62 -31.53
N LEU A 978 -6.17 -24.07 -32.37
CA LEU A 978 -5.36 -22.89 -32.07
C LEU A 978 -5.77 -21.72 -32.99
N ALA A 979 -5.92 -20.52 -32.43
CA ALA A 979 -6.25 -19.32 -33.18
C ALA A 979 -5.43 -18.11 -32.70
N SER A 980 -4.85 -17.37 -33.64
CA SER A 980 -4.22 -16.08 -33.39
C SER A 980 -4.31 -15.23 -34.65
N TYR A 981 -5.53 -14.73 -34.92
CA TYR A 981 -5.78 -13.84 -36.05
C TYR A 981 -5.30 -12.41 -35.73
N GLY A 982 -4.85 -11.67 -36.74
CA GLY A 982 -4.47 -10.25 -36.65
C GLY A 982 -5.44 -9.33 -37.38
#